data_AF-A0A536FTJ7-F1
#
_entry.id   AF-A0A536FTJ7-F1
#
_cell.length_a   1.000
_cell.length_b   1.000
_cell.length_c   1.000
_cell.angle_alpha   90.00
_cell.angle_beta   90.00
_cell.angle_gamma   90.00
#
_symmetry.space_group_name_H-M   'P 1'
#
loop_
_entity.id
_entity.type
_entity.pdbx_description
1 polymer ?
#
loop_
_entity_poly.entity_id
_entity_poly.type
_entity_poly.pdbx_seq_one_letter_code
_entity_poly.pdbx_strand_id
1 'polypeptide(L)'
;MAPSCRGLSRERDVELGLALGAFLVALALRLAMRRWSWLGAQLFAAATLASIAYLLYAASITFVVGREPFYLITSTLLLVLEVAALTLSLSYLFEIVDTTSRTSDRPHPVDSNYLPRVAIQVPAYNEPLEVMTETLNALAQLDYPDLIIQVVDNNTPDRENWTALQKRCEELGPRFQFMHLENWPGFKAGALNESTRRLPKEVEIVGVVDSDYVVRPDWLRAVIGHFADSKVAFVQTPQNYRDWTDDQYLRGLYYSYRYFFEITMPSRAHRNAIIFAGTMGLIRRSALEEIGGWNTDVVTEDAEASLRMLARGHIGIYVPRAYGEGLMPLSFDGLKKQRFRWALGGVQILRLHWRRLLLPGRGERLTVAQRIHYLLGNVQWFGDVLMFCFTVLLLLTALSTAMHHQLPIRQLTGVALGLPIAFLASGLLRAVWAMKLTTRCTWRDAIAGLQVWFALSWVVTVACLRGLVRFHTTFLRTPKLKEGEASIIKALRAAQVETLLACVGLAAAIVMLVRAPSLPTIALATLLGFQAAIYANAPWAGASAEGIHLTPLRRAYRASAQSTGVRPGSGAETLAVPVALALVALVLMVFLSIAAPPPPPEPGSSGQAAPVTSPHGTPSASPSPSPSPSPSPSSSSLPSASPPASASPSGSPPPGP
;
A
#
# COMPACT_ATOMS: atom_id res chain seq x y z
N MET A 1 -42.55 18.06 -38.53
CA MET A 1 -41.08 18.10 -38.48
C MET A 1 -40.64 19.29 -37.63
N ALA A 2 -40.44 19.11 -36.32
CA ALA A 2 -39.91 20.14 -35.40
C ALA A 2 -39.38 19.64 -34.02
N PRO A 3 -39.34 18.33 -33.64
CA PRO A 3 -38.78 17.95 -32.33
C PRO A 3 -37.26 17.68 -32.31
N SER A 4 -36.57 17.50 -33.45
CA SER A 4 -35.14 17.14 -33.44
C SER A 4 -34.18 18.31 -33.19
N CYS A 5 -34.57 19.56 -33.49
CA CYS A 5 -33.69 20.72 -33.31
C CYS A 5 -33.52 21.16 -31.85
N ARG A 6 -34.53 20.93 -30.97
CA ARG A 6 -34.43 21.26 -29.54
C ARG A 6 -33.57 20.26 -28.75
N GLY A 7 -33.48 19.00 -29.20
CA GLY A 7 -32.58 17.99 -28.62
C GLY A 7 -31.11 18.32 -28.88
N LEU A 8 -30.79 18.65 -30.14
CA LEU A 8 -29.44 19.02 -30.58
C LEU A 8 -28.90 20.30 -29.91
N SER A 9 -29.76 21.28 -29.61
CA SER A 9 -29.32 22.49 -28.89
C SER A 9 -28.99 22.19 -27.43
N ARG A 10 -29.81 21.38 -26.75
CA ARG A 10 -29.62 21.02 -25.34
C ARG A 10 -28.38 20.14 -25.12
N GLU A 11 -28.11 19.22 -26.04
CA GLU A 11 -26.88 18.40 -26.01
C GLU A 11 -25.63 19.28 -26.18
N ARG A 12 -25.64 20.21 -27.14
CA ARG A 12 -24.55 21.18 -27.33
C ARG A 12 -24.32 22.06 -26.11
N ASP A 13 -25.39 22.52 -25.45
CA ASP A 13 -25.26 23.35 -24.24
C ASP A 13 -24.60 22.58 -23.08
N VAL A 14 -24.91 21.28 -22.95
CA VAL A 14 -24.28 20.40 -21.95
C VAL A 14 -22.81 20.14 -22.29
N GLU A 15 -22.50 19.83 -23.55
CA GLU A 15 -21.12 19.63 -24.00
C GLU A 15 -20.26 20.88 -23.78
N LEU A 16 -20.80 22.06 -24.11
CA LEU A 16 -20.13 23.34 -23.90
C LEU A 16 -19.89 23.60 -22.41
N GLY A 17 -20.88 23.30 -21.56
CA GLY A 17 -20.77 23.41 -20.10
C GLY A 17 -19.69 22.49 -19.52
N LEU A 18 -19.62 21.23 -19.97
CA LEU A 18 -18.58 20.28 -19.55
C LEU A 18 -17.19 20.71 -20.02
N ALA A 19 -17.06 21.18 -21.27
CA ALA A 19 -15.80 21.69 -21.81
C ALA A 19 -15.32 22.92 -21.04
N LEU A 20 -16.22 23.86 -20.73
CA LEU A 20 -15.93 25.03 -19.92
C LEU A 20 -15.50 24.63 -18.49
N GLY A 21 -16.22 23.70 -17.87
CA GLY A 21 -15.87 23.17 -16.55
C GLY A 21 -14.47 22.53 -16.53
N ALA A 22 -14.16 21.69 -17.53
CA ALA A 22 -12.85 21.08 -17.67
C ALA A 22 -11.74 22.12 -17.87
N PHE A 23 -11.98 23.15 -18.70
CA PHE A 23 -11.06 24.26 -18.91
C PHE A 23 -10.81 25.04 -17.61
N LEU A 24 -11.86 25.35 -16.84
CA LEU A 24 -11.75 26.06 -15.57
C LEU A 24 -10.96 25.26 -14.53
N VAL A 25 -11.18 23.93 -14.45
CA VAL A 25 -10.39 23.05 -13.57
C VAL A 25 -8.93 23.01 -13.99
N ALA A 26 -8.64 22.85 -15.29
CA ALA A 26 -7.27 22.86 -15.79
C ALA A 26 -6.57 24.21 -15.53
N LEU A 27 -7.28 25.32 -15.72
CA LEU A 27 -6.78 26.67 -15.42
C LEU A 27 -6.53 26.84 -13.92
N ALA A 28 -7.47 26.43 -13.06
CA ALA A 28 -7.31 26.51 -11.61
C ALA A 28 -6.10 25.69 -11.12
N LEU A 29 -5.93 24.47 -11.63
CA LEU A 29 -4.77 23.63 -11.33
C LEU A 29 -3.48 24.26 -11.84
N ARG A 30 -3.47 24.87 -13.03
CA ARG A 30 -2.31 25.59 -13.56
C ARG A 30 -1.91 26.77 -12.67
N LEU A 31 -2.88 27.54 -12.21
CA LEU A 31 -2.66 28.68 -11.32
C LEU A 31 -2.16 28.23 -9.93
N ALA A 32 -2.74 27.16 -9.39
CA ALA A 32 -2.32 26.57 -8.12
C ALA A 32 -0.88 26.00 -8.21
N MET A 33 -0.54 25.38 -9.34
CA MET A 33 0.75 24.74 -9.60
C MET A 33 1.68 25.58 -10.47
N ARG A 34 1.70 26.91 -10.25
CA ARG A 34 2.52 27.86 -11.03
C ARG A 34 4.02 27.54 -11.05
N ARG A 35 4.52 26.83 -10.04
CA ARG A 35 5.94 26.43 -9.92
C ARG A 35 6.29 25.15 -10.70
N TRP A 36 5.29 24.45 -11.22
CA TRP A 36 5.51 23.29 -12.08
C TRP A 36 5.72 23.73 -13.52
N SER A 37 6.47 22.90 -14.25
CA SER A 37 6.56 22.95 -15.70
C SER A 37 5.15 22.86 -16.30
N TRP A 38 5.00 23.44 -17.48
CA TRP A 38 3.71 23.42 -18.18
C TRP A 38 3.24 21.98 -18.40
N LEU A 39 4.13 21.09 -18.87
CA LEU A 39 3.81 19.69 -19.12
C LEU A 39 3.38 18.95 -17.84
N GLY A 40 4.10 19.14 -16.73
CA GLY A 40 3.75 18.50 -15.45
C GLY A 40 2.37 18.93 -14.95
N ALA A 41 2.07 20.24 -15.03
CA ALA A 41 0.75 20.75 -14.67
C ALA A 41 -0.37 20.19 -15.56
N GLN A 42 -0.14 20.09 -16.87
CA GLN A 42 -1.12 19.51 -17.81
C GLN A 42 -1.34 18.01 -17.57
N LEU A 43 -0.28 17.24 -17.31
CA LEU A 43 -0.38 15.82 -17.00
C LEU A 43 -1.24 15.58 -15.74
N PHE A 44 -1.00 16.35 -14.68
CA PHE A 44 -1.79 16.25 -13.45
C PHE A 44 -3.24 16.68 -13.66
N ALA A 45 -3.48 17.76 -14.41
CA ALA A 45 -4.83 18.23 -14.75
C ALA A 45 -5.59 17.19 -15.57
N ALA A 46 -4.98 16.60 -16.59
CA ALA A 46 -5.57 15.57 -17.42
C ALA A 46 -5.91 14.31 -16.61
N ALA A 47 -5.02 13.85 -15.74
CA ALA A 47 -5.28 12.72 -14.86
C ALA A 47 -6.41 13.00 -13.86
N THR A 48 -6.47 14.22 -13.32
CA THR A 48 -7.53 14.66 -12.40
C THR A 48 -8.88 14.69 -13.11
N LEU A 49 -8.95 15.31 -14.28
CA LEU A 49 -10.17 15.38 -15.09
C LEU A 49 -10.64 14.01 -15.55
N ALA A 50 -9.73 13.13 -15.98
CA ALA A 50 -10.06 11.76 -16.34
C ALA A 50 -10.61 10.97 -15.14
N SER A 51 -10.04 11.18 -13.94
CA SER A 51 -10.52 10.56 -12.71
C SER A 51 -11.91 11.06 -12.33
N ILE A 52 -12.16 12.37 -12.42
CA ILE A 52 -13.49 12.96 -12.16
C ILE A 52 -14.51 12.45 -13.18
N ALA A 53 -14.18 12.44 -14.47
CA ALA A 53 -15.06 11.93 -15.52
C ALA A 53 -15.41 10.45 -15.30
N TYR A 54 -14.43 9.62 -14.94
CA TYR A 54 -14.67 8.23 -14.57
C TYR A 54 -15.60 8.11 -13.37
N LEU A 55 -15.36 8.86 -12.29
CA LEU A 55 -16.17 8.79 -11.08
C LEU A 55 -17.61 9.27 -11.30
N LEU A 56 -17.82 10.29 -12.14
CA LEU A 56 -19.15 10.73 -12.54
C LEU A 56 -19.87 9.68 -13.37
N TYR A 57 -19.17 9.04 -14.32
CA TYR A 57 -19.70 7.92 -15.09
C TYR A 57 -20.08 6.75 -14.19
N ALA A 58 -19.17 6.34 -13.31
CA ALA A 58 -19.37 5.30 -12.30
C ALA A 58 -20.59 5.60 -11.40
N ALA A 59 -20.69 6.82 -10.88
CA ALA A 59 -21.81 7.28 -10.06
C ALA A 59 -23.13 7.29 -10.84
N SER A 60 -23.12 7.72 -12.11
CA SER A 60 -24.32 7.73 -12.95
C SER A 60 -24.90 6.34 -13.11
N ILE A 61 -24.07 5.31 -13.36
CA ILE A 61 -24.55 3.93 -13.44
C ILE A 61 -25.08 3.48 -12.08
N THR A 62 -24.35 3.76 -11.00
CA THR A 62 -24.75 3.36 -9.64
C THR A 62 -26.13 3.90 -9.26
N PHE A 63 -26.41 5.19 -9.50
CA PHE A 63 -27.63 5.84 -9.00
C PHE A 63 -28.77 5.96 -10.01
N VAL A 64 -28.50 5.89 -11.32
CA VAL A 64 -29.55 5.99 -12.36
C VAL A 64 -30.08 4.62 -12.74
N VAL A 65 -29.22 3.59 -12.77
CA VAL A 65 -29.62 2.21 -13.13
C VAL A 65 -30.13 1.45 -11.90
N GLY A 66 -29.60 1.76 -10.72
CA GLY A 66 -29.96 1.08 -9.48
C GLY A 66 -31.40 1.33 -9.06
N ARG A 67 -32.22 0.28 -9.06
CA ARG A 67 -33.62 0.31 -8.58
C ARG A 67 -33.81 -0.44 -7.26
N GLU A 68 -32.95 -1.43 -6.99
CA GLU A 68 -33.03 -2.28 -5.80
C GLU A 68 -32.12 -1.76 -4.66
N PRO A 69 -32.59 -1.75 -3.40
CA PRO A 69 -31.81 -1.26 -2.26
C PRO A 69 -30.46 -1.96 -2.09
N PHE A 70 -30.43 -3.29 -2.24
CA PHE A 70 -29.20 -4.06 -2.06
C PHE A 70 -28.15 -3.76 -3.14
N TYR A 71 -28.58 -3.60 -4.39
CA TYR A 71 -27.72 -3.16 -5.50
C TYR A 71 -27.14 -1.78 -5.25
N LEU A 72 -27.95 -0.84 -4.75
CA LEU A 72 -27.49 0.51 -4.44
C LEU A 72 -26.42 0.50 -3.34
N ILE A 73 -26.60 -0.29 -2.29
CA ILE A 73 -25.63 -0.38 -1.18
C ILE A 73 -24.28 -0.93 -1.66
N THR A 74 -24.27 -2.08 -2.32
CA THR A 74 -23.03 -2.73 -2.80
C THR A 74 -22.32 -1.91 -3.88
N SER A 75 -23.07 -1.28 -4.78
CA SER A 75 -22.53 -0.43 -5.85
C SER A 75 -22.02 0.91 -5.33
N THR A 76 -22.63 1.45 -4.27
CA THR A 76 -22.12 2.62 -3.56
C THR A 76 -20.83 2.27 -2.82
N LEU A 77 -20.76 1.09 -2.20
CA LEU A 77 -19.51 0.63 -1.58
C LEU A 77 -18.38 0.52 -2.61
N LEU A 78 -18.64 -0.06 -3.78
CA LEU A 78 -17.67 -0.10 -4.88
C LEU A 78 -17.24 1.32 -5.30
N LEU A 79 -18.19 2.24 -5.47
CA LEU A 79 -17.89 3.63 -5.81
C LEU A 79 -16.99 4.29 -4.76
N VAL A 80 -17.21 4.04 -3.46
CA VAL A 80 -16.35 4.55 -2.38
C VAL A 80 -14.93 3.97 -2.49
N LEU A 81 -14.78 2.67 -2.79
CA LEU A 81 -13.46 2.06 -3.02
C LEU A 81 -12.75 2.67 -4.23
N GLU A 82 -13.48 2.97 -5.31
CA GLU A 82 -12.92 3.62 -6.51
C GLU A 82 -12.50 5.06 -6.25
N VAL A 83 -13.29 5.83 -5.49
CA VAL A 83 -12.92 7.18 -5.04
C VAL A 83 -11.64 7.12 -4.22
N ALA A 84 -11.53 6.17 -3.29
CA ALA A 84 -10.31 5.97 -2.50
C ALA A 84 -9.11 5.60 -3.40
N ALA A 85 -9.28 4.69 -4.35
CA ALA A 85 -8.23 4.23 -5.26
C ALA A 85 -7.69 5.38 -6.13
N LEU A 86 -8.58 6.16 -6.72
CA LEU A 86 -8.21 7.30 -7.56
C LEU A 86 -7.61 8.44 -6.75
N THR A 87 -8.10 8.68 -5.53
CA THR A 87 -7.49 9.66 -4.62
C THR A 87 -6.04 9.29 -4.28
N LEU A 88 -5.78 8.02 -3.96
CA LEU A 88 -4.43 7.52 -3.70
C LEU A 88 -3.55 7.59 -4.96
N SER A 89 -4.07 7.17 -6.12
CA SER A 89 -3.35 7.24 -7.41
C SER A 89 -2.97 8.68 -7.78
N LEU A 90 -3.87 9.64 -7.56
CA LEU A 90 -3.61 11.07 -7.75
C LEU A 90 -2.62 11.61 -6.71
N SER A 91 -2.65 11.13 -5.47
CA SER A 91 -1.65 11.50 -4.46
C SER A 91 -0.24 11.06 -4.85
N TYR A 92 -0.07 9.83 -5.34
CA TYR A 92 1.24 9.37 -5.84
C TYR A 92 1.65 10.13 -7.11
N LEU A 93 0.71 10.41 -8.01
CA LEU A 93 1.00 11.23 -9.19
C LEU A 93 1.45 12.64 -8.78
N PHE A 94 0.78 13.25 -7.81
CA PHE A 94 1.11 14.56 -7.29
C PHE A 94 2.55 14.59 -6.78
N GLU A 95 2.97 13.61 -5.98
CA GLU A 95 4.35 13.54 -5.47
C GLU A 95 5.39 13.42 -6.60
N ILE A 96 5.12 12.55 -7.58
CA ILE A 96 5.99 12.36 -8.74
C ILE A 96 6.11 13.66 -9.54
N VAL A 97 4.99 14.28 -9.90
CA VAL A 97 4.98 15.51 -10.70
C VAL A 97 5.57 16.69 -9.92
N ASP A 98 5.23 16.84 -8.65
CA ASP A 98 5.73 17.94 -7.82
C ASP A 98 7.25 17.90 -7.66
N THR A 99 7.86 16.72 -7.61
CA THR A 99 9.31 16.56 -7.51
C THR A 99 10.00 16.67 -8.87
N THR A 100 9.45 16.06 -9.92
CA THR A 100 10.11 15.99 -11.24
C THR A 100 9.90 17.22 -12.12
N SER A 101 8.80 17.94 -11.91
CA SER A 101 8.40 19.06 -12.78
C SER A 101 8.56 20.42 -12.15
N ARG A 102 9.03 20.51 -10.90
CA ARG A 102 9.19 21.81 -10.25
C ARG A 102 10.40 22.58 -10.80
N THR A 103 10.17 23.85 -11.11
CA THR A 103 11.12 24.71 -11.85
C THR A 103 11.77 25.79 -10.99
N SER A 104 11.21 26.08 -9.81
CA SER A 104 11.72 27.13 -8.94
C SER A 104 11.48 26.78 -7.48
N ASP A 105 12.55 26.73 -6.68
CA ASP A 105 12.49 26.90 -5.24
C ASP A 105 13.61 27.82 -4.79
N ARG A 106 13.33 28.59 -3.74
CA ARG A 106 14.37 29.38 -3.08
C ARG A 106 15.01 28.47 -2.03
N PRO A 107 16.34 28.28 -2.06
CA PRO A 107 17.01 27.57 -0.98
C PRO A 107 16.75 28.31 0.33
N HIS A 108 16.61 27.55 1.42
CA HIS A 108 16.55 28.14 2.74
C HIS A 108 17.91 28.79 3.06
N PRO A 109 17.95 29.99 3.66
CA PRO A 109 19.20 30.62 4.09
C PRO A 109 20.00 29.70 5.01
N VAL A 110 21.32 29.75 4.90
CA VAL A 110 22.27 28.98 5.71
C VAL A 110 23.37 29.93 6.16
N ASP A 111 23.71 29.90 7.43
CA ASP A 111 24.91 30.55 7.94
C ASP A 111 25.93 29.49 8.36
N SER A 112 27.02 29.37 7.61
CA SER A 112 28.07 28.40 7.89
C SER A 112 28.86 28.70 9.17
N ASN A 113 28.74 29.93 9.70
CA ASN A 113 29.41 30.34 10.95
C ASN A 113 28.59 29.99 12.19
N TYR A 114 27.33 29.59 12.03
CA TYR A 114 26.49 29.15 13.13
C TYR A 114 26.90 27.74 13.56
N LEU A 115 27.74 27.67 14.60
CA LEU A 115 28.33 26.44 15.14
C LEU A 115 27.93 26.26 16.62
N PRO A 116 26.64 25.99 16.92
CA PRO A 116 26.18 25.78 18.29
C PRO A 116 26.73 24.48 18.86
N ARG A 117 26.59 24.29 20.18
CA ARG A 117 26.90 23.01 20.82
C ARG A 117 25.90 21.93 20.39
N VAL A 118 26.41 20.79 19.94
CA VAL A 118 25.61 19.66 19.43
C VAL A 118 25.81 18.43 20.30
N ALA A 119 24.73 17.69 20.57
CA ALA A 119 24.81 16.33 21.09
C ALA A 119 24.19 15.34 20.09
N ILE A 120 24.93 14.29 19.69
CA ILE A 120 24.38 13.19 18.90
C ILE A 120 24.03 12.05 19.84
N GLN A 121 22.78 11.60 19.79
CA GLN A 121 22.27 10.46 20.54
C GLN A 121 22.28 9.21 19.67
N VAL A 122 22.89 8.14 20.18
CA VAL A 122 22.96 6.82 19.55
C VAL A 122 22.19 5.83 20.42
N PRO A 123 20.89 5.62 20.18
CA PRO A 123 20.11 4.64 20.92
C PRO A 123 20.52 3.22 20.51
N ALA A 124 20.76 2.37 21.50
CA ALA A 124 21.13 0.98 21.36
C ALA A 124 20.22 0.08 22.20
N TYR A 125 19.90 -1.09 21.66
CA TYR A 125 19.29 -2.22 22.35
C TYR A 125 19.88 -3.54 21.84
N ASN A 126 20.84 -4.07 22.60
CA ASN A 126 21.49 -5.37 22.38
C ASN A 126 22.01 -5.58 20.94
N GLU A 127 22.55 -4.53 20.31
CA GLU A 127 23.26 -4.65 19.05
C GLU A 127 24.61 -5.37 19.24
N PRO A 128 25.12 -6.06 18.21
CA PRO A 128 26.46 -6.61 18.23
C PRO A 128 27.51 -5.51 18.36
N LEU A 129 28.53 -5.76 19.19
CA LEU A 129 29.60 -4.81 19.44
C LEU A 129 30.35 -4.42 18.15
N GLU A 130 30.47 -5.31 17.18
CA GLU A 130 31.15 -5.03 15.90
C GLU A 130 30.41 -3.96 15.09
N VAL A 131 29.07 -4.05 15.04
CA VAL A 131 28.23 -3.06 14.35
C VAL A 131 28.31 -1.72 15.05
N MET A 132 28.20 -1.72 16.38
CA MET A 132 28.36 -0.50 17.18
C MET A 132 29.74 0.12 16.99
N THR A 133 30.79 -0.70 16.92
CA THR A 133 32.17 -0.22 16.76
C THR A 133 32.35 0.54 15.45
N GLU A 134 31.77 0.09 14.33
CA GLU A 134 31.81 0.84 13.07
C GLU A 134 31.11 2.19 13.17
N THR A 135 29.92 2.22 13.77
CA THR A 135 29.15 3.45 14.01
C THR A 135 29.92 4.44 14.89
N LEU A 136 30.46 3.98 16.01
CA LEU A 136 31.22 4.83 16.94
C LEU A 136 32.52 5.34 16.32
N ASN A 137 33.21 4.52 15.52
CA ASN A 137 34.40 4.96 14.78
C ASN A 137 34.07 6.06 13.77
N ALA A 138 32.94 5.94 13.06
CA ALA A 138 32.50 6.97 12.12
C ALA A 138 32.15 8.28 12.84
N LEU A 139 31.45 8.19 13.99
CA LEU A 139 31.11 9.36 14.82
C LEU A 139 32.35 10.04 15.40
N ALA A 140 33.40 9.28 15.74
CA ALA A 140 34.66 9.82 16.23
C ALA A 140 35.38 10.71 15.19
N GLN A 141 35.10 10.49 13.90
CA GLN A 141 35.69 11.24 12.79
C GLN A 141 34.87 12.47 12.37
N LEU A 142 33.78 12.79 13.07
CA LEU A 142 33.00 13.98 12.75
C LEU A 142 33.83 15.26 12.94
N ASP A 143 33.91 16.06 11.88
CA ASP A 143 34.57 17.36 11.90
C ASP A 143 33.62 18.42 12.47
N TYR A 144 33.54 18.48 13.80
CA TYR A 144 32.76 19.47 14.51
C TYR A 144 33.43 19.86 15.85
N PRO A 145 33.51 21.16 16.19
CA PRO A 145 34.31 21.62 17.34
C PRO A 145 33.67 21.31 18.71
N ASP A 146 32.37 21.58 18.90
CA ASP A 146 31.67 21.41 20.18
C ASP A 146 30.59 20.32 20.07
N LEU A 147 31.03 19.07 20.25
CA LEU A 147 30.26 17.87 20.01
C LEU A 147 30.31 16.91 21.20
N ILE A 148 29.14 16.43 21.61
CA ILE A 148 28.96 15.29 22.51
C ILE A 148 28.37 14.12 21.70
N ILE A 149 28.94 12.92 21.85
CA ILE A 149 28.33 11.67 21.38
C ILE A 149 27.78 10.93 22.59
N GLN A 150 26.46 10.82 22.70
CA GLN A 150 25.77 10.17 23.80
C GLN A 150 25.23 8.80 23.34
N VAL A 151 25.89 7.73 23.77
CA VAL A 151 25.48 6.34 23.51
C VAL A 151 24.52 5.90 24.61
N VAL A 152 23.31 5.51 24.22
CA VAL A 152 22.21 5.21 25.13
C VAL A 152 21.81 3.75 24.97
N ASP A 153 22.39 2.88 25.79
CA ASP A 153 22.01 1.48 25.87
C ASP A 153 20.73 1.34 26.71
N ASN A 154 19.69 0.72 26.15
CA ASN A 154 18.35 0.72 26.71
C ASN A 154 17.79 -0.68 26.90
N ASN A 155 17.81 -1.21 28.12
CA ASN A 155 17.29 -2.54 28.49
C ASN A 155 18.07 -3.74 27.93
N THR A 156 19.34 -3.59 27.54
CA THR A 156 20.15 -4.73 27.08
C THR A 156 20.32 -5.75 28.22
N PRO A 157 19.79 -6.99 28.08
CA PRO A 157 19.84 -7.98 29.17
C PRO A 157 21.25 -8.52 29.42
N ASP A 158 22.07 -8.56 28.37
CA ASP A 158 23.43 -9.06 28.43
C ASP A 158 24.39 -8.00 28.97
N ARG A 159 24.83 -8.20 30.21
CA ARG A 159 25.77 -7.31 30.89
C ARG A 159 27.13 -7.25 30.21
N GLU A 160 27.60 -8.35 29.64
CA GLU A 160 28.90 -8.36 28.96
C GLU A 160 28.84 -7.49 27.71
N ASN A 161 27.72 -7.54 26.97
CA ASN A 161 27.53 -6.72 25.77
C ASN A 161 27.56 -5.22 26.09
N TRP A 162 26.73 -4.74 27.02
CA TRP A 162 26.67 -3.29 27.29
C TRP A 162 27.90 -2.76 28.04
N THR A 163 28.58 -3.58 28.85
CA THR A 163 29.85 -3.18 29.48
C THR A 163 31.00 -3.11 28.47
N ALA A 164 31.04 -3.98 27.47
CA ALA A 164 31.99 -3.88 26.37
C ALA A 164 31.74 -2.63 25.52
N LEU A 165 30.48 -2.28 25.28
CA LEU A 165 30.10 -1.03 24.61
C LEU A 165 30.53 0.21 25.43
N GLN A 166 30.34 0.17 26.75
CA GLN A 166 30.82 1.23 27.65
C GLN A 166 32.33 1.42 27.52
N LYS A 167 33.11 0.33 27.64
CA LYS A 167 34.57 0.37 27.50
C LYS A 167 34.99 0.96 26.15
N ARG A 168 34.28 0.59 25.08
CA ARG A 168 34.56 1.14 23.74
C ARG A 168 34.35 2.66 23.68
N CYS A 169 33.31 3.18 24.34
CA CYS A 169 33.08 4.62 24.43
C CYS A 169 34.21 5.32 25.19
N GLU A 170 34.67 4.73 26.30
CA GLU A 170 35.79 5.26 27.10
C GLU A 170 37.10 5.33 26.29
N GLU A 171 37.39 4.31 25.47
CA GLU A 171 38.56 4.27 24.57
C GLU A 171 38.55 5.36 23.49
N LEU A 172 37.36 5.76 23.01
CA LEU A 172 37.20 6.80 21.98
C LEU A 172 37.34 8.22 22.53
N GLY A 173 37.44 8.37 23.85
CA GLY A 173 37.81 9.60 24.52
C GLY A 173 36.63 10.46 24.98
N PRO A 174 36.91 11.66 25.51
CA PRO A 174 35.98 12.42 26.35
C PRO A 174 34.74 12.99 25.62
N ARG A 175 34.72 12.93 24.28
CA ARG A 175 33.52 13.29 23.50
C ARG A 175 32.42 12.25 23.63
N PHE A 176 32.76 11.01 23.96
CA PHE A 176 31.82 9.90 24.09
C PHE A 176 31.33 9.78 25.53
N GLN A 177 30.01 9.80 25.69
CA GLN A 177 29.31 9.58 26.93
C GLN A 177 28.47 8.32 26.78
N PHE A 178 28.59 7.40 27.73
CA PHE A 178 27.80 6.19 27.76
C PHE A 178 26.76 6.25 28.89
N MET A 179 25.57 5.75 28.62
CA MET A 179 24.56 5.51 29.64
C MET A 179 23.83 4.19 29.38
N HIS A 180 23.69 3.40 30.44
CA HIS A 180 22.84 2.22 30.46
C HIS A 180 21.55 2.53 31.23
N LEU A 181 20.42 2.24 30.61
CA LEU A 181 19.08 2.39 31.17
C LEU A 181 18.48 1.00 31.41
N GLU A 182 18.42 0.61 32.68
CA GLU A 182 17.89 -0.67 33.15
C GLU A 182 16.37 -0.57 33.39
N ASN A 183 15.58 -1.48 32.82
CA ASN A 183 14.12 -1.55 32.91
C ASN A 183 13.38 -0.22 32.60
N TRP A 184 13.87 0.54 31.63
CA TRP A 184 13.35 1.85 31.26
C TRP A 184 12.14 1.78 30.31
N PRO A 185 11.03 2.49 30.62
CA PRO A 185 9.81 2.44 29.83
C PRO A 185 9.91 3.27 28.53
N GLY A 186 8.95 3.08 27.63
CA GLY A 186 8.82 3.91 26.43
C GLY A 186 9.80 3.61 25.30
N PHE A 187 10.59 2.53 25.41
CA PHE A 187 11.52 2.06 24.38
C PHE A 187 12.47 3.18 23.90
N LYS A 188 12.67 3.33 22.58
CA LYS A 188 13.55 4.36 21.99
C LYS A 188 13.12 5.77 22.40
N ALA A 189 11.83 6.12 22.31
CA ALA A 189 11.31 7.42 22.72
C ALA A 189 11.62 7.74 24.20
N GLY A 190 11.40 6.78 25.10
CA GLY A 190 11.67 6.95 26.52
C GLY A 190 13.15 7.11 26.84
N ALA A 191 14.00 6.34 26.16
CA ALA A 191 15.46 6.47 26.27
C ALA A 191 15.96 7.83 25.75
N LEU A 192 15.45 8.30 24.61
CA LEU A 192 15.80 9.59 24.03
C LEU A 192 15.32 10.78 24.90
N ASN A 193 14.16 10.65 25.54
CA ASN A 193 13.69 11.66 26.50
C ASN A 193 14.63 11.76 27.70
N GLU A 194 15.00 10.62 28.28
CA GLU A 194 15.88 10.59 29.45
C GLU A 194 17.30 11.05 29.13
N SER A 195 17.83 10.64 27.98
CA SER A 195 19.15 11.05 27.52
C SER A 195 19.19 12.56 27.27
N THR A 196 18.15 13.13 26.65
CA THR A 196 18.00 14.59 26.45
C THR A 196 17.93 15.35 27.77
N ARG A 197 17.19 14.84 28.76
CA ARG A 197 17.09 15.46 30.09
C ARG A 197 18.44 15.56 30.79
N ARG A 198 19.35 14.61 30.57
CA ARG A 198 20.69 14.58 31.17
C ARG A 198 21.74 15.39 30.40
N LEU A 199 21.41 15.95 29.23
CA LEU A 199 22.34 16.77 28.48
C LEU A 199 22.62 18.12 29.18
N PRO A 200 23.85 18.64 29.10
CA PRO A 200 24.18 19.99 29.56
C PRO A 200 23.24 21.04 28.95
N LYS A 201 22.86 22.07 29.72
CA LYS A 201 21.87 23.06 29.29
C LYS A 201 22.30 23.87 28.07
N GLU A 202 23.60 23.95 27.82
CA GLU A 202 24.21 24.69 26.72
C GLU A 202 24.09 23.94 25.38
N VAL A 203 23.68 22.67 25.38
CA VAL A 203 23.40 21.93 24.14
C VAL A 203 22.14 22.50 23.49
N GLU A 204 22.31 23.09 22.31
CA GLU A 204 21.22 23.70 21.56
C GLU A 204 20.57 22.73 20.57
N ILE A 205 21.38 21.86 19.95
CA ILE A 205 20.94 20.94 18.90
C ILE A 205 21.22 19.50 19.33
N VAL A 206 20.21 18.64 19.15
CA VAL A 206 20.27 17.19 19.39
C VAL A 206 20.15 16.46 18.07
N GLY A 207 21.13 15.63 17.73
CA GLY A 207 21.07 14.70 16.60
C GLY A 207 20.67 13.30 17.02
N VAL A 208 20.04 12.54 16.13
CA VAL A 208 19.77 11.11 16.34
C VAL A 208 20.44 10.31 15.21
N VAL A 209 21.25 9.33 15.58
CA VAL A 209 21.92 8.40 14.66
C VAL A 209 21.66 6.99 15.16
N ASP A 210 21.05 6.15 14.33
CA ASP A 210 20.82 4.73 14.68
C ASP A 210 22.15 3.96 14.84
N SER A 211 22.11 2.90 15.64
CA SER A 211 23.24 2.06 16.06
C SER A 211 24.04 1.41 14.93
N ASP A 212 23.51 1.37 13.71
CA ASP A 212 24.10 0.72 12.53
C ASP A 212 24.59 1.67 11.43
N TYR A 213 24.56 2.99 11.67
CA TYR A 213 24.94 4.01 10.69
C TYR A 213 26.42 4.39 10.72
N VAL A 214 27.06 4.28 9.56
CA VAL A 214 28.37 4.90 9.31
C VAL A 214 28.16 6.28 8.70
N VAL A 215 28.54 7.32 9.44
CA VAL A 215 28.35 8.73 9.05
C VAL A 215 29.58 9.32 8.38
N ARG A 216 29.36 10.31 7.50
CA ARG A 216 30.43 11.08 6.86
C ARG A 216 30.95 12.17 7.80
N PRO A 217 32.28 12.42 7.82
CA PRO A 217 32.89 13.47 8.63
C PRO A 217 32.30 14.88 8.43
N ASP A 218 31.87 15.20 7.21
CA ASP A 218 31.37 16.53 6.83
C ASP A 218 29.88 16.77 7.17
N TRP A 219 29.19 15.78 7.74
CA TRP A 219 27.73 15.83 7.93
C TRP A 219 27.26 17.05 8.72
N LEU A 220 27.77 17.26 9.95
CA LEU A 220 27.30 18.33 10.83
C LEU A 220 27.56 19.70 10.20
N ARG A 221 28.78 19.96 9.72
CA ARG A 221 29.11 21.23 9.06
C ARG A 221 28.22 21.53 7.86
N ALA A 222 27.82 20.49 7.12
CA ALA A 222 27.02 20.68 5.92
C ALA A 222 25.56 21.08 6.22
N VAL A 223 25.03 20.75 7.40
CA VAL A 223 23.59 20.94 7.69
C VAL A 223 23.30 21.85 8.88
N ILE A 224 24.26 22.07 9.78
CA ILE A 224 24.04 22.82 11.03
C ILE A 224 23.64 24.28 10.80
N GLY A 225 24.16 24.90 9.73
CA GLY A 225 23.93 26.31 9.44
C GLY A 225 22.48 26.67 9.13
N HIS A 226 21.62 25.68 8.86
CA HIS A 226 20.17 25.89 8.75
C HIS A 226 19.53 26.37 10.05
N PHE A 227 20.09 25.99 11.21
CA PHE A 227 19.60 26.41 12.52
C PHE A 227 19.97 27.86 12.88
N ALA A 228 20.69 28.59 12.03
CA ALA A 228 20.81 30.03 12.19
C ALA A 228 19.45 30.73 12.12
N ASP A 229 18.47 30.15 11.42
CA ASP A 229 17.07 30.52 11.58
C ASP A 229 16.48 29.87 12.84
N SER A 230 16.13 30.71 13.81
CA SER A 230 15.44 30.32 15.06
C SER A 230 14.15 29.52 14.87
N LYS A 231 13.49 29.62 13.70
CA LYS A 231 12.26 28.87 13.38
C LYS A 231 12.52 27.44 12.92
N VAL A 232 13.74 27.11 12.53
CA VAL A 232 14.09 25.73 12.14
C VAL A 232 14.12 24.87 13.40
N ALA A 233 13.18 23.94 13.49
CA ALA A 233 13.10 22.98 14.58
C ALA A 233 13.83 21.68 14.26
N PHE A 234 13.90 21.28 12.99
CA PHE A 234 14.62 20.07 12.63
C PHE A 234 15.14 20.10 11.18
N VAL A 235 16.25 19.41 10.97
CA VAL A 235 16.88 19.20 9.67
C VAL A 235 17.02 17.69 9.45
N GLN A 236 16.48 17.19 8.34
CA GLN A 236 16.52 15.78 7.97
C GLN A 236 17.37 15.57 6.72
N THR A 237 18.27 14.61 6.76
CA THR A 237 18.97 14.08 5.57
C THR A 237 18.37 12.72 5.17
N PRO A 238 18.55 12.21 3.95
CA PRO A 238 18.01 10.93 3.54
C PRO A 238 18.58 9.79 4.39
N GLN A 239 17.74 8.81 4.74
CA GLN A 239 18.27 7.50 5.12
C GLN A 239 18.86 6.84 3.88
N ASN A 240 20.09 6.34 4.01
CA ASN A 240 20.78 5.60 2.97
C ASN A 240 21.36 4.32 3.57
N TYR A 241 21.76 3.38 2.72
CA TYR A 241 22.19 2.06 3.15
C TYR A 241 23.45 1.62 2.42
N ARG A 242 24.25 0.81 3.10
CA ARG A 242 25.45 0.14 2.58
C ARG A 242 25.21 -1.36 2.38
N ASP A 243 26.18 -2.05 1.76
CA ASP A 243 26.20 -3.51 1.59
C ASP A 243 24.96 -4.11 0.92
N TRP A 244 24.48 -3.47 -0.15
CA TRP A 244 23.27 -3.86 -0.87
C TRP A 244 23.48 -4.22 -2.34
N THR A 245 24.62 -3.85 -2.93
CA THR A 245 24.88 -4.00 -4.37
C THR A 245 25.20 -5.42 -4.80
N ASP A 246 25.55 -6.28 -3.83
CA ASP A 246 26.01 -7.65 -4.02
C ASP A 246 24.87 -8.66 -4.29
N ASP A 247 23.61 -8.26 -4.06
CA ASP A 247 22.44 -9.12 -4.24
C ASP A 247 21.25 -8.39 -4.90
N GLN A 248 20.50 -9.07 -5.78
CA GLN A 248 19.40 -8.45 -6.53
C GLN A 248 18.18 -8.10 -5.65
N TYR A 249 17.89 -8.90 -4.62
CA TYR A 249 16.80 -8.61 -3.69
C TYR A 249 17.15 -7.40 -2.82
N LEU A 250 18.40 -7.28 -2.36
CA LEU A 250 18.86 -6.11 -1.61
C LEU A 250 18.87 -4.84 -2.45
N ARG A 251 19.28 -4.91 -3.72
CA ARG A 251 19.12 -3.80 -4.67
C ARG A 251 17.66 -3.37 -4.79
N GLY A 252 16.74 -4.32 -4.95
CA GLY A 252 15.30 -4.05 -4.97
C GLY A 252 14.84 -3.35 -3.69
N LEU A 253 15.19 -3.90 -2.53
CA LEU A 253 14.85 -3.32 -1.22
C LEU A 253 15.41 -1.89 -1.07
N TYR A 254 16.66 -1.67 -1.44
CA TYR A 254 17.31 -0.36 -1.44
C TYR A 254 16.49 0.66 -2.23
N TYR A 255 16.20 0.38 -3.51
CA TYR A 255 15.44 1.31 -4.34
C TYR A 255 14.00 1.48 -3.85
N SER A 256 13.38 0.47 -3.24
CA SER A 256 12.07 0.62 -2.61
C SER A 256 12.07 1.69 -1.49
N TYR A 257 13.17 1.85 -0.76
CA TYR A 257 13.35 2.93 0.22
C TYR A 257 13.68 4.26 -0.43
N ARG A 258 14.47 4.26 -1.51
CA ARG A 258 14.85 5.49 -2.22
C ARG A 258 13.64 6.26 -2.77
N TYR A 259 12.54 5.59 -3.13
CA TYR A 259 11.30 6.28 -3.54
C TYR A 259 10.89 7.37 -2.54
N PHE A 260 10.86 7.04 -1.25
CA PHE A 260 10.40 7.97 -0.22
C PHE A 260 11.33 9.18 -0.11
N PHE A 261 12.65 8.98 -0.11
CA PHE A 261 13.60 10.07 0.05
C PHE A 261 13.87 10.87 -1.24
N GLU A 262 13.67 10.28 -2.41
CA GLU A 262 13.94 10.95 -3.69
C GLU A 262 12.69 11.54 -4.35
N ILE A 263 11.48 11.12 -3.93
CA ILE A 263 10.22 11.59 -4.52
C ILE A 263 9.32 12.19 -3.44
N THR A 264 8.97 11.42 -2.40
CA THR A 264 7.99 11.85 -1.39
C THR A 264 8.54 12.98 -0.50
N MET A 265 9.75 12.86 0.04
CA MET A 265 10.36 13.86 0.94
C MET A 265 10.61 15.21 0.26
N PRO A 266 11.15 15.29 -0.98
CA PRO A 266 11.23 16.56 -1.72
C PRO A 266 9.86 17.21 -1.94
N SER A 267 8.85 16.44 -2.36
CA SER A 267 7.48 16.94 -2.53
C SER A 267 6.91 17.54 -1.22
N ARG A 268 7.17 16.89 -0.09
CA ARG A 268 6.81 17.40 1.25
C ARG A 268 7.62 18.64 1.64
N ALA A 269 8.91 18.70 1.30
CA ALA A 269 9.80 19.82 1.60
C ALA A 269 9.35 21.12 0.96
N HIS A 270 8.82 21.06 -0.26
CA HIS A 270 8.27 22.23 -0.96
C HIS A 270 7.13 22.95 -0.21
N ARG A 271 6.54 22.30 0.80
CA ARG A 271 5.41 22.81 1.60
C ARG A 271 5.67 22.73 3.11
N ASN A 272 6.94 22.68 3.54
CA ASN A 272 7.33 22.58 4.96
C ASN A 272 6.59 21.44 5.69
N ALA A 273 6.44 20.29 5.05
CA ALA A 273 5.66 19.16 5.56
C ALA A 273 6.51 17.89 5.75
N ILE A 274 7.83 18.04 5.83
CA ILE A 274 8.76 16.92 5.92
C ILE A 274 8.58 16.13 7.22
N ILE A 275 8.97 14.86 7.18
CA ILE A 275 8.93 13.98 8.34
C ILE A 275 10.35 13.89 8.92
N PHE A 276 10.49 13.99 10.23
CA PHE A 276 11.71 13.56 10.91
C PHE A 276 11.72 12.03 10.95
N ALA A 277 12.73 11.41 10.35
CA ALA A 277 12.77 9.97 10.07
C ALA A 277 13.63 9.19 11.07
N GLY A 278 13.77 9.68 12.30
CA GLY A 278 14.28 8.90 13.43
C GLY A 278 15.78 8.61 13.46
N THR A 279 16.51 8.95 12.40
CA THR A 279 17.97 8.87 12.27
C THR A 279 18.43 9.87 11.21
N MET A 280 19.73 10.17 11.17
CA MET A 280 20.34 11.10 10.21
C MET A 280 19.65 12.47 10.17
N GLY A 281 19.19 12.91 11.34
CA GLY A 281 18.46 14.15 11.52
C GLY A 281 18.91 14.88 12.79
N LEU A 282 18.82 16.20 12.74
CA LEU A 282 19.10 17.12 13.84
C LEU A 282 17.81 17.82 14.27
N ILE A 283 17.67 18.10 15.56
CA ILE A 283 16.52 18.76 16.16
C ILE A 283 17.01 19.86 17.10
N ARG A 284 16.38 21.03 17.04
CA ARG A 284 16.55 22.09 18.03
C ARG A 284 15.96 21.63 19.35
N ARG A 285 16.80 21.54 20.39
CA ARG A 285 16.40 21.06 21.72
C ARG A 285 15.18 21.80 22.25
N SER A 286 15.18 23.13 22.16
CA SER A 286 14.07 23.94 22.67
C SER A 286 12.74 23.65 21.96
N ALA A 287 12.76 23.33 20.66
CA ALA A 287 11.54 22.95 19.92
C ALA A 287 11.03 21.56 20.35
N LEU A 288 11.93 20.62 20.64
CA LEU A 288 11.58 19.31 21.20
C LEU A 288 11.00 19.43 22.61
N GLU A 289 11.58 20.27 23.45
CA GLU A 289 11.08 20.56 24.80
C GLU A 289 9.71 21.25 24.76
N GLU A 290 9.49 22.18 23.82
CA GLU A 290 8.22 22.90 23.65
C GLU A 290 7.03 21.97 23.37
N ILE A 291 7.27 20.85 22.68
CA ILE A 291 6.26 19.83 22.39
C ILE A 291 6.15 18.77 23.48
N GLY A 292 6.98 18.85 24.54
CA GLY A 292 7.00 17.90 25.66
C GLY A 292 7.86 16.65 25.42
N GLY A 293 8.80 16.69 24.46
CA GLY A 293 9.67 15.56 24.13
C GLY A 293 9.05 14.56 23.14
N TRP A 294 9.67 13.38 23.04
CA TRP A 294 9.22 12.26 22.23
C TRP A 294 7.98 11.59 22.86
N ASN A 295 6.98 11.25 22.04
CA ASN A 295 5.80 10.56 22.51
C ASN A 295 6.07 9.05 22.63
N THR A 296 5.98 8.50 23.86
CA THR A 296 6.27 7.09 24.15
C THR A 296 5.17 6.11 23.74
N ASP A 297 3.97 6.60 23.44
CA ASP A 297 2.82 5.76 23.10
C ASP A 297 2.76 5.40 21.61
N VAL A 298 3.54 6.10 20.78
CA VAL A 298 3.56 5.97 19.33
C VAL A 298 4.82 5.24 18.89
N VAL A 299 4.66 4.25 18.00
CA VAL A 299 5.79 3.41 17.53
C VAL A 299 6.70 4.16 16.53
N THR A 300 6.17 5.21 15.91
CA THR A 300 6.89 6.17 15.06
C THR A 300 6.90 7.53 15.76
N GLU A 301 7.57 7.59 16.90
CA GLU A 301 7.69 8.79 17.74
C GLU A 301 8.31 9.99 16.99
N ASP A 302 9.12 9.68 15.98
CA ASP A 302 9.85 10.59 15.12
C ASP A 302 8.96 11.38 14.17
N ALA A 303 8.16 10.67 13.39
CA ALA A 303 7.19 11.26 12.48
C ALA A 303 6.12 12.03 13.26
N GLU A 304 5.72 11.53 14.43
CA GLU A 304 4.76 12.20 15.28
C GLU A 304 5.31 13.49 15.90
N ALA A 305 6.55 13.49 16.39
CA ALA A 305 7.21 14.69 16.92
C ALA A 305 7.34 15.78 15.85
N SER A 306 7.68 15.41 14.61
CA SER A 306 7.74 16.37 13.51
C SER A 306 6.40 17.08 13.27
N LEU A 307 5.28 16.35 13.31
CA LEU A 307 3.94 16.94 13.19
C LEU A 307 3.65 17.93 14.33
N ARG A 308 3.99 17.57 15.57
CA ARG A 308 3.79 18.45 16.73
C ARG A 308 4.63 19.72 16.64
N MET A 309 5.89 19.63 16.20
CA MET A 309 6.75 20.80 16.01
C MET A 309 6.20 21.73 14.93
N LEU A 310 5.79 21.18 13.78
CA LEU A 310 5.16 21.97 12.72
C LEU A 310 3.84 22.61 13.20
N ALA A 311 3.08 21.94 14.07
CA ALA A 311 1.85 22.50 14.64
C ALA A 311 2.07 23.71 15.56
N ARG A 312 3.29 23.86 16.10
CA ARG A 312 3.74 25.07 16.81
C ARG A 312 4.28 26.17 15.88
N GLY A 313 4.27 25.92 14.56
CA GLY A 313 4.68 26.89 13.53
C GLY A 313 6.15 26.85 13.22
N HIS A 314 6.87 25.82 13.67
CA HIS A 314 8.27 25.59 13.31
C HIS A 314 8.44 25.15 11.86
N ILE A 315 9.69 25.15 11.41
CA ILE A 315 10.12 24.77 10.07
C ILE A 315 10.96 23.48 10.15
N GLY A 316 10.66 22.55 9.25
CA GLY A 316 11.48 21.38 8.97
C GLY A 316 12.23 21.56 7.65
N ILE A 317 13.54 21.33 7.65
CA ILE A 317 14.38 21.41 6.46
C ILE A 317 14.78 20.02 6.00
N TYR A 318 14.63 19.75 4.71
CA TYR A 318 15.14 18.53 4.09
C TYR A 318 16.33 18.86 3.21
N VAL A 319 17.46 18.21 3.48
CA VAL A 319 18.68 18.32 2.67
C VAL A 319 18.78 17.05 1.83
N PRO A 320 18.56 17.09 0.50
CA PRO A 320 18.49 15.89 -0.35
C PRO A 320 19.88 15.34 -0.70
N ARG A 321 20.71 15.10 0.32
CA ARG A 321 22.04 14.48 0.20
C ARG A 321 22.27 13.53 1.36
N ALA A 322 22.61 12.28 1.05
CA ALA A 322 22.94 11.28 2.05
C ALA A 322 24.28 11.59 2.71
N TYR A 323 24.30 11.54 4.04
CA TYR A 323 25.50 11.75 4.87
C TYR A 323 25.83 10.55 5.76
N GLY A 324 25.03 9.50 5.75
CA GLY A 324 25.31 8.29 6.51
C GLY A 324 24.58 7.09 5.92
N GLU A 325 25.13 5.92 6.16
CA GLU A 325 24.68 4.66 5.57
C GLU A 325 24.48 3.60 6.65
N GLY A 326 23.23 3.18 6.83
CA GLY A 326 22.83 2.11 7.75
C GLY A 326 22.78 0.74 7.08
N LEU A 327 22.32 -0.26 7.83
CA LEU A 327 22.09 -1.62 7.32
C LEU A 327 20.60 -1.85 7.04
N MET A 328 20.30 -2.60 5.97
CA MET A 328 18.93 -3.00 5.66
C MET A 328 18.57 -4.31 6.36
N PRO A 329 17.26 -4.60 6.55
CA PRO A 329 16.83 -5.92 7.00
C PRO A 329 17.34 -7.03 6.08
N LEU A 330 18.17 -7.92 6.64
CA LEU A 330 18.77 -9.05 5.92
C LEU A 330 17.88 -10.30 5.86
N SER A 331 16.67 -10.21 6.43
CA SER A 331 15.67 -11.29 6.38
C SER A 331 14.31 -10.69 6.04
N PHE A 332 13.48 -11.48 5.34
CA PHE A 332 12.13 -11.05 5.00
C PHE A 332 11.26 -10.87 6.26
N ASP A 333 11.44 -11.69 7.30
CA ASP A 333 10.73 -11.51 8.57
C ASP A 333 11.10 -10.20 9.29
N GLY A 334 12.39 -9.84 9.32
CA GLY A 334 12.83 -8.54 9.82
C GLY A 334 12.23 -7.38 9.04
N LEU A 335 12.17 -7.49 7.71
CA LEU A 335 11.53 -6.49 6.85
C LEU A 335 10.01 -6.35 7.16
N LYS A 336 9.28 -7.47 7.27
CA LYS A 336 7.85 -7.45 7.64
C LYS A 336 7.62 -6.76 8.98
N LYS A 337 8.45 -7.06 9.99
CA LYS A 337 8.37 -6.42 11.32
C LYS A 337 8.60 -4.92 11.26
N GLN A 338 9.60 -4.48 10.52
CA GLN A 338 9.88 -3.05 10.33
C GLN A 338 8.70 -2.35 9.66
N ARG A 339 8.21 -2.90 8.55
CA ARG A 339 7.10 -2.32 7.78
C ARG A 339 5.77 -2.34 8.53
N PHE A 340 5.51 -3.38 9.33
CA PHE A 340 4.36 -3.41 10.22
C PHE A 340 4.39 -2.25 11.23
N ARG A 341 5.55 -1.98 11.85
CA ARG A 341 5.70 -0.87 12.82
C ARG A 341 5.46 0.48 12.17
N TRP A 342 5.96 0.71 10.97
CA TRP A 342 5.76 1.97 10.25
C TRP A 342 4.30 2.19 9.86
N ALA A 343 3.63 1.16 9.32
CA ALA A 343 2.20 1.23 9.00
C ALA A 343 1.33 1.44 10.25
N LEU A 344 1.63 0.71 11.34
CA LEU A 344 0.96 0.91 12.62
C LEU A 344 1.14 2.34 13.15
N GLY A 345 2.36 2.86 13.11
CA GLY A 345 2.66 4.23 13.52
C GLY A 345 1.88 5.27 12.71
N GLY A 346 1.75 5.07 11.40
CA GLY A 346 0.92 5.94 10.57
C GLY A 346 -0.57 5.94 10.97
N VAL A 347 -1.12 4.77 11.32
CA VAL A 347 -2.49 4.68 11.86
C VAL A 347 -2.60 5.32 13.24
N GLN A 348 -1.61 5.15 14.12
CA GLN A 348 -1.59 5.82 15.43
C GLN A 348 -1.56 7.34 15.28
N ILE A 349 -0.77 7.88 14.34
CA ILE A 349 -0.72 9.32 14.05
C ILE A 349 -2.09 9.82 13.57
N LEU A 350 -2.75 9.10 12.65
CA LEU A 350 -4.11 9.45 12.23
C LEU A 350 -5.07 9.45 13.41
N ARG A 351 -5.06 8.41 14.25
CA ARG A 351 -5.97 8.30 15.40
C ARG A 351 -5.75 9.40 16.43
N LEU A 352 -4.50 9.75 16.74
CA LEU A 352 -4.18 10.80 17.71
C LEU A 352 -4.47 12.20 17.15
N HIS A 353 -4.20 12.42 15.87
CA HIS A 353 -4.16 13.77 15.29
C HIS A 353 -5.24 14.03 14.23
N TRP A 354 -6.23 13.15 14.00
CA TRP A 354 -7.23 13.34 12.93
C TRP A 354 -7.94 14.69 13.01
N ARG A 355 -8.32 15.16 14.21
CA ARG A 355 -8.97 16.47 14.39
C ARG A 355 -8.06 17.60 13.94
N ARG A 356 -6.79 17.55 14.33
CA ARG A 356 -5.73 18.47 13.91
C ARG A 356 -5.42 18.37 12.41
N LEU A 357 -5.65 17.23 11.77
CA LEU A 357 -5.41 17.08 10.34
C LEU A 357 -6.60 17.56 9.50
N LEU A 358 -7.83 17.41 9.98
CA LEU A 358 -9.05 17.77 9.24
C LEU A 358 -9.58 19.17 9.55
N LEU A 359 -9.43 19.67 10.78
CA LEU A 359 -10.05 20.90 11.26
C LEU A 359 -9.00 21.88 11.79
N PRO A 360 -9.06 23.18 11.42
CA PRO A 360 -8.17 24.19 11.98
C PRO A 360 -8.40 24.31 13.49
N GLY A 361 -7.41 23.92 14.29
CA GLY A 361 -7.46 24.03 15.75
C GLY A 361 -7.16 25.44 16.24
N ARG A 362 -7.70 25.82 17.41
CA ARG A 362 -7.36 27.08 18.07
C ARG A 362 -5.89 27.04 18.52
N GLY A 363 -5.09 28.03 18.11
CA GLY A 363 -3.68 28.15 18.46
C GLY A 363 -2.73 27.27 17.64
N GLU A 364 -3.23 26.45 16.72
CA GLU A 364 -2.39 25.65 15.82
C GLU A 364 -1.93 26.46 14.61
N ARG A 365 -0.67 26.26 14.21
CA ARG A 365 -0.05 26.96 13.08
C ARG A 365 0.19 26.08 11.85
N LEU A 366 -0.41 24.89 11.82
CA LEU A 366 -0.35 24.02 10.63
C LEU A 366 -1.05 24.67 9.44
N THR A 367 -0.31 24.84 8.35
CA THR A 367 -0.84 25.22 7.05
C THR A 367 -1.74 24.12 6.47
N VAL A 368 -2.64 24.49 5.56
CA VAL A 368 -3.47 23.53 4.82
C VAL A 368 -2.61 22.50 4.08
N ALA A 369 -1.49 22.94 3.51
CA ALA A 369 -0.56 22.05 2.81
C ALA A 369 0.04 21.00 3.74
N GLN A 370 0.52 21.40 4.93
CA GLN A 370 1.04 20.46 5.93
C GLN A 370 -0.03 19.44 6.37
N ARG A 371 -1.26 19.90 6.62
CA ARG A 371 -2.40 19.04 6.97
C ARG A 371 -2.65 17.98 5.91
N ILE A 372 -2.72 18.39 4.63
CA ILE A 372 -2.93 17.49 3.50
C ILE A 372 -1.78 16.47 3.38
N HIS A 373 -0.52 16.90 3.47
CA HIS A 373 0.63 16.00 3.35
C HIS A 373 0.70 14.97 4.48
N TYR A 374 0.44 15.36 5.74
CA TYR A 374 0.39 14.40 6.84
C TYR A 374 -0.85 13.50 6.77
N LEU A 375 -2.01 14.02 6.35
CA LEU A 375 -3.20 13.21 6.15
C LEU A 375 -2.99 12.16 5.05
N LEU A 376 -2.68 12.60 3.82
CA LEU A 376 -2.50 11.71 2.68
C LEU A 376 -1.33 10.76 2.87
N GLY A 377 -0.20 11.23 3.44
CA GLY A 377 0.96 10.38 3.70
C GLY A 377 0.65 9.22 4.66
N ASN A 378 -0.22 9.43 5.66
CA ASN A 378 -0.65 8.34 6.53
C ASN A 378 -1.82 7.52 5.94
N VAL A 379 -2.70 8.13 5.15
CA VAL A 379 -3.79 7.43 4.44
C VAL A 379 -3.25 6.50 3.35
N GLN A 380 -2.09 6.79 2.77
CA GLN A 380 -1.41 5.93 1.79
C GLN A 380 -1.15 4.50 2.31
N TRP A 381 -0.94 4.30 3.62
CA TRP A 381 -0.82 2.96 4.21
C TRP A 381 -2.09 2.10 4.02
N PHE A 382 -3.26 2.73 3.90
CA PHE A 382 -4.51 2.03 3.58
C PHE A 382 -4.63 1.62 2.11
N GLY A 383 -3.67 1.98 1.26
CA GLY A 383 -3.60 1.48 -0.12
C GLY A 383 -3.55 -0.05 -0.18
N ASP A 384 -2.81 -0.69 0.73
CA ASP A 384 -2.75 -2.15 0.81
C ASP A 384 -4.08 -2.76 1.30
N VAL A 385 -4.76 -2.10 2.24
CA VAL A 385 -6.11 -2.50 2.68
C VAL A 385 -7.10 -2.41 1.52
N LEU A 386 -7.01 -1.34 0.73
CA LEU A 386 -7.83 -1.14 -0.45
C LEU A 386 -7.57 -2.22 -1.52
N MET A 387 -6.31 -2.57 -1.78
CA MET A 387 -5.96 -3.69 -2.67
C MET A 387 -6.54 -5.02 -2.17
N PHE A 388 -6.50 -5.27 -0.86
CA PHE A 388 -7.13 -6.44 -0.26
C PHE A 388 -8.66 -6.44 -0.45
N CYS A 389 -9.34 -5.31 -0.25
CA CYS A 389 -10.77 -5.18 -0.54
C CYS A 389 -11.11 -5.51 -2.01
N PHE A 390 -10.31 -5.00 -2.96
CA PHE A 390 -10.48 -5.35 -4.38
C PHE A 390 -10.20 -6.82 -4.67
N THR A 391 -9.23 -7.43 -4.00
CA THR A 391 -8.96 -8.88 -4.10
C THR A 391 -10.17 -9.70 -3.65
N VAL A 392 -10.75 -9.37 -2.49
CA VAL A 392 -11.97 -10.04 -1.99
C VAL A 392 -13.13 -9.85 -2.97
N LEU A 393 -13.33 -8.63 -3.50
CA LEU A 393 -14.37 -8.36 -4.48
C LEU A 393 -14.19 -9.17 -5.77
N LEU A 394 -12.97 -9.27 -6.29
CA LEU A 394 -12.65 -10.04 -7.48
C LEU A 394 -12.84 -11.55 -7.25
N LEU A 395 -12.49 -12.06 -6.06
CA LEU A 395 -12.76 -13.46 -5.69
C LEU A 395 -14.26 -13.75 -5.61
N LEU A 396 -15.06 -12.87 -5.01
CA LEU A 396 -16.52 -12.99 -4.98
C LEU A 396 -17.11 -12.93 -6.39
N THR A 397 -16.58 -12.05 -7.24
CA THR A 397 -16.99 -11.94 -8.65
C THR A 397 -16.66 -13.20 -9.44
N ALA A 398 -15.47 -13.77 -9.23
CA ALA A 398 -15.06 -15.03 -9.85
C ALA A 398 -15.94 -16.20 -9.42
N LEU A 399 -16.24 -16.30 -8.13
CA LEU A 399 -17.15 -17.32 -7.60
C LEU A 399 -18.57 -17.18 -8.18
N SER A 400 -19.12 -15.97 -8.16
CA SER A 400 -20.46 -15.69 -8.71
C SER A 400 -20.54 -16.04 -10.19
N THR A 401 -19.54 -15.63 -10.97
CA THR A 401 -19.45 -15.89 -12.41
C THR A 401 -19.34 -17.40 -12.69
N ALA A 402 -18.53 -18.13 -11.91
CA ALA A 402 -18.40 -19.58 -12.03
C ALA A 402 -19.70 -20.35 -11.69
N MET A 403 -20.57 -19.74 -10.88
CA MET A 403 -21.90 -20.24 -10.51
C MET A 403 -23.02 -19.75 -11.42
N HIS A 404 -22.69 -19.01 -12.50
CA HIS A 404 -23.66 -18.35 -13.37
C HIS A 404 -24.65 -17.43 -12.63
N HIS A 405 -24.24 -16.93 -11.46
CA HIS A 405 -24.99 -15.96 -10.68
C HIS A 405 -24.44 -14.55 -10.96
N GLN A 406 -25.30 -13.55 -10.91
CA GLN A 406 -24.88 -12.15 -10.97
C GLN A 406 -24.85 -11.58 -9.57
N LEU A 407 -23.67 -11.12 -9.14
CA LEU A 407 -23.61 -10.31 -7.94
C LEU A 407 -24.50 -9.08 -8.14
N PRO A 408 -25.32 -8.71 -7.14
CA PRO A 408 -26.13 -7.51 -7.19
C PRO A 408 -25.23 -6.30 -6.92
N ILE A 409 -24.25 -6.07 -7.78
CA ILE A 409 -23.30 -4.97 -7.77
C ILE A 409 -23.18 -4.44 -9.20
N ARG A 410 -22.82 -3.17 -9.36
CA ARG A 410 -22.58 -2.58 -10.67
C ARG A 410 -21.62 -3.45 -11.50
N GLN A 411 -22.07 -3.87 -12.67
CA GLN A 411 -21.26 -4.65 -13.58
C GLN A 411 -20.09 -3.81 -14.11
N LEU A 412 -18.87 -4.35 -13.97
CA LEU A 412 -17.66 -3.76 -14.53
C LEU A 412 -17.50 -4.28 -15.96
N THR A 413 -18.14 -3.61 -16.93
CA THR A 413 -18.02 -3.93 -18.36
C THR A 413 -17.67 -2.69 -19.18
N GLY A 414 -17.12 -2.89 -20.38
CA GLY A 414 -16.74 -1.80 -21.28
C GLY A 414 -15.85 -0.76 -20.61
N VAL A 415 -16.26 0.51 -20.67
CA VAL A 415 -15.54 1.66 -20.10
C VAL A 415 -15.39 1.57 -18.58
N ALA A 416 -16.38 1.02 -17.87
CA ALA A 416 -16.33 0.86 -16.41
C ALA A 416 -15.24 -0.14 -15.95
N LEU A 417 -14.77 -1.02 -16.85
CA LEU A 417 -13.66 -1.94 -16.57
C LEU A 417 -12.34 -1.46 -17.18
N GLY A 418 -12.39 -0.95 -18.41
CA GLY A 418 -11.18 -0.54 -19.14
C GLY A 418 -10.45 0.64 -18.50
N LEU A 419 -11.17 1.65 -17.99
CA LEU A 419 -10.54 2.84 -17.39
C LEU A 419 -9.80 2.53 -16.09
N PRO A 420 -10.35 1.77 -15.12
CA PRO A 420 -9.60 1.33 -13.94
C PRO A 420 -8.33 0.56 -14.28
N ILE A 421 -8.38 -0.34 -15.27
CA ILE A 421 -7.21 -1.09 -15.74
C ILE A 421 -6.14 -0.12 -16.29
N ALA A 422 -6.55 0.87 -17.10
CA ALA A 422 -5.64 1.87 -17.62
C ALA A 422 -5.02 2.76 -16.52
N PHE A 423 -5.80 3.16 -15.51
CA PHE A 423 -5.29 3.90 -14.35
C PHE A 423 -4.30 3.08 -13.53
N LEU A 424 -4.58 1.79 -13.32
CA LEU A 424 -3.67 0.87 -12.64
C LEU A 424 -2.36 0.71 -13.43
N ALA A 425 -2.44 0.34 -14.71
CA ALA A 425 -1.29 0.13 -15.57
C ALA A 425 -0.42 1.39 -15.68
N SER A 426 -1.05 2.56 -15.88
CA SER A 426 -0.34 3.84 -15.90
C SER A 426 0.28 4.18 -14.54
N GLY A 427 -0.39 3.84 -13.43
CA GLY A 427 0.16 4.01 -12.08
C GLY A 427 1.45 3.24 -11.85
N LEU A 428 1.45 1.96 -12.21
CA LEU A 428 2.62 1.09 -12.11
C LEU A 428 3.77 1.59 -12.98
N LEU A 429 3.47 1.94 -14.24
CA LEU A 429 4.47 2.48 -15.16
C LEU A 429 5.07 3.78 -14.63
N ARG A 430 4.24 4.68 -14.11
CA ARG A 430 4.69 5.95 -13.52
C ARG A 430 5.56 5.72 -12.29
N ALA A 431 5.24 4.77 -11.42
CA ALA A 431 6.05 4.46 -10.25
C ALA A 431 7.46 3.97 -10.63
N VAL A 432 7.54 3.01 -11.57
CA VAL A 432 8.82 2.47 -12.08
C VAL A 432 9.61 3.56 -12.81
N TRP A 433 8.95 4.35 -13.65
CA TRP A 433 9.58 5.42 -14.42
C TRP A 433 10.11 6.54 -13.51
N ALA A 434 9.32 6.96 -12.52
CA ALA A 434 9.74 7.98 -11.56
C ALA A 434 10.98 7.54 -10.77
N MET A 435 10.98 6.29 -10.29
CA MET A 435 12.15 5.70 -9.62
C MET A 435 13.39 5.77 -10.52
N LYS A 436 13.25 5.35 -11.78
CA LYS A 436 14.36 5.36 -12.75
C LYS A 436 14.88 6.77 -13.00
N LEU A 437 13.97 7.74 -13.13
CA LEU A 437 14.33 9.12 -13.41
C LEU A 437 15.09 9.78 -12.24
N THR A 438 14.61 9.58 -11.02
CA THR A 438 15.20 10.23 -9.84
C THR A 438 16.45 9.52 -9.33
N THR A 439 16.50 8.18 -9.38
CA THR A 439 17.62 7.39 -8.83
C THR A 439 18.63 6.94 -9.88
N ARG A 440 18.32 7.05 -11.17
CA ARG A 440 19.11 6.53 -12.30
C ARG A 440 19.36 5.01 -12.25
N CYS A 441 18.49 4.27 -11.58
CA CYS A 441 18.60 2.81 -11.47
C CYS A 441 18.30 2.07 -12.79
N THR A 442 18.64 0.78 -12.84
CA THR A 442 18.27 -0.06 -13.98
C THR A 442 16.77 -0.39 -13.95
N TRP A 443 16.19 -0.79 -15.09
CA TRP A 443 14.80 -1.24 -15.11
C TRP A 443 14.56 -2.45 -14.20
N ARG A 444 15.55 -3.36 -14.15
CA ARG A 444 15.53 -4.53 -13.28
C ARG A 444 15.44 -4.14 -11.80
N ASP A 445 16.20 -3.11 -11.40
CA ASP A 445 16.17 -2.60 -10.03
C ASP A 445 14.85 -1.94 -9.66
N ALA A 446 14.32 -1.10 -10.56
CA ALA A 446 13.03 -0.43 -10.34
C ALA A 446 11.88 -1.45 -10.21
N ILE A 447 11.89 -2.49 -11.05
CA ILE A 447 10.92 -3.60 -10.96
C ILE A 447 11.14 -4.38 -9.66
N ALA A 448 12.37 -4.72 -9.30
CA ALA A 448 12.66 -5.42 -8.04
C ALA A 448 12.19 -4.62 -6.82
N GLY A 449 12.34 -3.28 -6.82
CA GLY A 449 11.82 -2.42 -5.77
C GLY A 449 10.30 -2.44 -5.67
N LEU A 450 9.60 -2.48 -6.81
CA LEU A 450 8.15 -2.65 -6.86
C LEU A 450 7.72 -4.04 -6.36
N GLN A 451 8.46 -5.10 -6.70
CA GLN A 451 8.19 -6.45 -6.19
C GLN A 451 8.35 -6.53 -4.67
N VAL A 452 9.38 -5.91 -4.10
CA VAL A 452 9.58 -5.84 -2.65
C VAL A 452 8.46 -5.05 -1.98
N TRP A 453 7.97 -3.97 -2.59
CA TRP A 453 6.79 -3.25 -2.10
C TRP A 453 5.57 -4.20 -2.05
N PHE A 454 5.26 -4.88 -3.16
CA PHE A 454 4.12 -5.80 -3.23
C PHE A 454 4.22 -6.99 -2.28
N ALA A 455 5.44 -7.50 -2.02
CA ALA A 455 5.67 -8.57 -1.06
C ALA A 455 5.17 -8.25 0.36
N LEU A 456 5.01 -6.97 0.70
CA LEU A 456 4.63 -6.51 2.04
C LEU A 456 3.14 -6.19 2.18
N SER A 457 2.36 -6.29 1.11
CA SER A 457 0.96 -5.80 1.06
C SER A 457 0.08 -6.38 2.16
N TRP A 458 0.16 -7.70 2.40
CA TRP A 458 -0.62 -8.34 3.46
C TRP A 458 -0.22 -7.87 4.86
N VAL A 459 1.08 -7.72 5.12
CA VAL A 459 1.58 -7.28 6.43
C VAL A 459 1.14 -5.85 6.73
N VAL A 460 1.20 -4.96 5.74
CA VAL A 460 0.71 -3.58 5.87
C VAL A 460 -0.80 -3.55 6.07
N THR A 461 -1.55 -4.39 5.35
CA THR A 461 -3.00 -4.56 5.54
C THR A 461 -3.32 -4.93 6.99
N VAL A 462 -2.64 -5.94 7.53
CA VAL A 462 -2.84 -6.41 8.91
C VAL A 462 -2.44 -5.33 9.92
N ALA A 463 -1.34 -4.61 9.69
CA ALA A 463 -0.93 -3.49 10.54
C ALA A 463 -2.01 -2.41 10.62
N CYS A 464 -2.58 -2.02 9.47
CA CYS A 464 -3.59 -0.98 9.42
C CYS A 464 -4.90 -1.40 10.09
N LEU A 465 -5.42 -2.59 9.75
CA LEU A 465 -6.66 -3.11 10.34
C LEU A 465 -6.54 -3.28 11.86
N ARG A 466 -5.40 -3.78 12.34
CA ARG A 466 -5.15 -3.89 13.78
C ARG A 466 -4.98 -2.53 14.44
N GLY A 467 -4.25 -1.61 13.82
CA GLY A 467 -4.05 -0.26 14.33
C GLY A 467 -5.36 0.52 14.46
N LEU A 468 -6.37 0.23 13.64
CA LEU A 468 -7.72 0.80 13.78
C LEU A 468 -8.43 0.27 15.03
N VAL A 469 -8.32 -1.03 15.33
CA VAL A 469 -9.01 -1.67 16.46
C VAL A 469 -8.25 -1.46 17.78
N ARG A 470 -6.94 -1.67 17.78
CA ARG A 470 -6.07 -1.62 18.98
C ARG A 470 -4.97 -0.58 18.79
N PHE A 471 -4.84 0.31 19.78
CA PHE A 471 -3.86 1.38 19.71
C PHE A 471 -2.43 0.87 19.89
N HIS A 472 -2.24 -0.08 20.82
CA HIS A 472 -1.00 -0.84 20.96
C HIS A 472 -1.22 -2.25 20.41
N THR A 473 -0.38 -2.68 19.47
CA THR A 473 -0.39 -4.06 18.95
C THR A 473 1.05 -4.50 18.71
N THR A 474 1.31 -5.78 18.95
CA THR A 474 2.59 -6.41 18.61
C THR A 474 2.50 -7.08 17.25
N PHE A 475 3.63 -7.16 16.54
CA PHE A 475 3.73 -7.97 15.34
C PHE A 475 3.62 -9.45 15.72
N LEU A 476 2.77 -10.19 15.01
CA LEU A 476 2.67 -11.64 15.20
C LEU A 476 3.95 -12.32 14.75
N ARG A 477 4.58 -13.09 15.64
CA ARG A 477 5.71 -13.93 15.26
C ARG A 477 5.21 -15.00 14.29
N THR A 478 5.81 -15.07 13.10
CA THR A 478 5.78 -16.32 12.33
C THR A 478 6.51 -17.41 13.13
N PRO A 479 6.11 -18.69 13.01
CA PRO A 479 6.72 -19.79 13.76
C PRO A 479 8.25 -19.75 13.66
N LYS A 480 8.94 -19.86 14.80
CA LYS A 480 10.42 -19.91 14.82
C LYS A 480 10.88 -21.16 14.06
N LEU A 481 11.72 -20.94 13.06
CA LEU A 481 12.25 -21.99 12.17
C LEU A 481 13.39 -22.73 12.87
N LYS A 482 13.51 -24.04 12.62
CA LYS A 482 14.71 -24.83 12.98
C LYS A 482 15.81 -24.56 11.94
N GLU A 483 17.06 -24.43 12.40
CA GLU A 483 18.22 -24.45 11.51
C GLU A 483 18.22 -25.77 10.72
N GLY A 484 18.47 -25.72 9.41
CA GLY A 484 18.49 -26.90 8.52
C GLY A 484 17.27 -27.15 7.62
N GLU A 485 16.11 -26.46 7.78
CA GLU A 485 15.00 -26.60 6.81
C GLU A 485 15.33 -25.98 5.44
N ALA A 486 14.88 -26.62 4.34
CA ALA A 486 15.08 -26.16 2.97
C ALA A 486 14.57 -24.73 2.76
N SER A 487 15.35 -23.90 2.05
CA SER A 487 15.10 -22.45 1.84
C SER A 487 13.68 -22.14 1.34
N ILE A 488 13.14 -22.98 0.44
CA ILE A 488 11.81 -22.81 -0.15
C ILE A 488 10.69 -23.05 0.88
N ILE A 489 10.82 -24.07 1.72
CA ILE A 489 9.81 -24.38 2.76
C ILE A 489 9.77 -23.27 3.81
N LYS A 490 10.94 -22.71 4.16
CA LYS A 490 11.06 -21.54 5.05
C LYS A 490 10.35 -20.32 4.48
N ALA A 491 10.57 -20.03 3.19
CA ALA A 491 9.94 -18.91 2.50
C ALA A 491 8.40 -19.04 2.45
N LEU A 492 7.89 -20.22 2.11
CA LEU A 492 6.45 -20.49 2.06
C LEU A 492 5.79 -20.37 3.43
N ARG A 493 6.42 -20.88 4.50
CA ARG A 493 5.89 -20.71 5.87
C ARG A 493 5.91 -19.26 6.34
N ALA A 494 6.96 -18.51 5.99
CA ALA A 494 7.07 -17.10 6.34
C ALA A 494 6.02 -16.23 5.62
N ALA A 495 5.55 -16.66 4.45
CA ALA A 495 4.56 -15.98 3.61
C ALA A 495 3.30 -16.83 3.38
N GLN A 496 2.86 -17.60 4.39
CA GLN A 496 1.82 -18.61 4.22
C GLN A 496 0.46 -18.04 3.78
N VAL A 497 0.08 -16.85 4.30
CA VAL A 497 -1.21 -16.24 3.97
C VAL A 497 -1.15 -15.63 2.57
N GLU A 498 -0.04 -14.99 2.24
CA GLU A 498 0.21 -14.41 0.92
C GLU A 498 0.26 -15.49 -0.17
N THR A 499 0.95 -16.61 0.11
CA THR A 499 0.98 -17.77 -0.78
C THR A 499 -0.42 -18.32 -1.00
N LEU A 500 -1.21 -18.43 0.06
CA LEU A 500 -2.59 -18.91 -0.01
C LEU A 500 -3.48 -17.98 -0.83
N LEU A 501 -3.40 -16.66 -0.60
CA LEU A 501 -4.12 -15.65 -1.39
C LEU A 501 -3.72 -15.69 -2.86
N ALA A 502 -2.43 -15.86 -3.17
CA ALA A 502 -1.93 -15.99 -4.53
C ALA A 502 -2.49 -17.25 -5.22
N CYS A 503 -2.42 -18.41 -4.57
CA CYS A 503 -2.93 -19.67 -5.12
C CYS A 503 -4.44 -19.63 -5.35
N VAL A 504 -5.21 -19.13 -4.38
CA VAL A 504 -6.68 -19.02 -4.49
C VAL A 504 -7.08 -18.02 -5.57
N GLY A 505 -6.41 -16.87 -5.65
CA GLY A 505 -6.63 -15.88 -6.71
C GLY A 505 -6.36 -16.46 -8.09
N LEU A 506 -5.23 -17.15 -8.28
CA LEU A 506 -4.88 -17.76 -9.56
C LEU A 506 -5.86 -18.88 -9.94
N ALA A 507 -6.21 -19.77 -9.00
CA ALA A 507 -7.18 -20.83 -9.24
C ALA A 507 -8.57 -20.27 -9.60
N ALA A 508 -9.05 -19.26 -8.87
CA ALA A 508 -10.32 -18.60 -9.14
C ALA A 508 -10.32 -17.90 -10.51
N ALA A 509 -9.22 -17.27 -10.93
CA ALA A 509 -9.08 -16.68 -12.26
C ALA A 509 -9.19 -17.74 -13.37
N ILE A 510 -8.51 -18.88 -13.22
CA ILE A 510 -8.56 -19.99 -14.18
C ILE A 510 -9.98 -20.58 -14.25
N VAL A 511 -10.59 -20.88 -13.10
CA VAL A 511 -11.96 -21.43 -13.05
C VAL A 511 -12.96 -20.49 -13.71
N MET A 512 -12.84 -19.19 -13.43
CA MET A 512 -13.71 -18.17 -14.01
C MET A 512 -13.60 -18.14 -15.55
N LEU A 513 -12.38 -18.24 -16.10
CA LEU A 513 -12.14 -18.31 -17.55
C LEU A 513 -12.73 -19.57 -18.19
N VAL A 514 -12.60 -20.72 -17.53
CA VAL A 514 -13.09 -22.00 -18.05
C VAL A 514 -14.61 -22.08 -18.01
N ARG A 515 -15.24 -21.57 -16.94
CA ARG A 515 -16.70 -21.67 -16.74
C ARG A 515 -17.51 -20.64 -17.54
N ALA A 516 -16.95 -19.46 -17.79
CA ALA A 516 -17.68 -18.38 -18.45
C ALA A 516 -16.78 -17.55 -19.38
N PRO A 517 -16.27 -18.14 -20.49
CA PRO A 517 -15.36 -17.45 -21.39
C PRO A 517 -16.07 -16.25 -22.06
N SER A 518 -15.65 -15.04 -21.70
CA SER A 518 -16.13 -13.79 -22.30
C SER A 518 -15.06 -12.70 -22.18
N LEU A 519 -15.15 -11.64 -22.98
CA LEU A 519 -14.18 -10.54 -22.93
C LEU A 519 -14.12 -9.86 -21.54
N PRO A 520 -15.25 -9.52 -20.88
CA PRO A 520 -15.24 -9.05 -19.50
C PRO A 520 -14.59 -10.04 -18.53
N THR A 521 -14.87 -11.34 -18.69
CA THR A 521 -14.28 -12.39 -17.87
C THR A 521 -12.76 -12.44 -18.01
N ILE A 522 -12.23 -12.28 -19.23
CA ILE A 522 -10.78 -12.23 -19.47
C ILE A 522 -10.14 -11.04 -18.75
N ALA A 523 -10.77 -9.87 -18.81
CA ALA A 523 -10.25 -8.68 -18.14
C ALA A 523 -10.31 -8.80 -16.60
N LEU A 524 -11.40 -9.33 -16.04
CA LEU A 524 -11.52 -9.60 -14.61
C LEU A 524 -10.55 -10.69 -14.13
N ALA A 525 -10.35 -11.75 -14.92
CA ALA A 525 -9.39 -12.81 -14.62
C ALA A 525 -7.96 -12.27 -14.65
N THR A 526 -7.67 -11.35 -15.57
CA THR A 526 -6.38 -10.65 -15.66
C THR A 526 -6.13 -9.80 -14.41
N LEU A 527 -7.14 -9.05 -13.95
CA LEU A 527 -7.05 -8.28 -12.70
C LEU A 527 -6.85 -9.17 -11.48
N LEU A 528 -7.58 -10.29 -11.39
CA LEU A 528 -7.42 -11.24 -10.30
C LEU A 528 -6.07 -11.96 -10.35
N GLY A 529 -5.58 -12.29 -11.54
CA GLY A 529 -4.22 -12.81 -11.75
C GLY A 529 -3.14 -11.80 -11.35
N PHE A 530 -3.35 -10.52 -11.64
CA PHE A 530 -2.47 -9.45 -11.16
C PHE A 530 -2.48 -9.34 -9.62
N GLN A 531 -3.65 -9.39 -8.97
CA GLN A 531 -3.73 -9.44 -7.51
C GLN A 531 -3.01 -10.67 -6.94
N ALA A 532 -3.20 -11.85 -7.55
CA ALA A 532 -2.48 -13.06 -7.17
C ALA A 532 -0.96 -12.88 -7.30
N ALA A 533 -0.50 -12.23 -8.37
CA ALA A 533 0.91 -11.92 -8.57
C ALA A 533 1.48 -10.96 -7.51
N ILE A 534 0.70 -9.96 -7.06
CA ILE A 534 1.08 -9.09 -5.93
C ILE A 534 1.44 -9.94 -4.71
N TYR A 535 0.54 -10.82 -4.27
CA TYR A 535 0.76 -11.67 -3.10
C TYR A 535 1.87 -12.72 -3.32
N ALA A 536 2.06 -13.20 -4.55
CA ALA A 536 3.14 -14.13 -4.89
C ALA A 536 4.55 -13.52 -4.73
N ASN A 537 4.69 -12.19 -4.66
CA ASN A 537 5.98 -11.56 -4.35
C ASN A 537 6.46 -11.87 -2.92
N ALA A 538 5.57 -12.18 -1.97
CA ALA A 538 5.97 -12.47 -0.60
C ALA A 538 6.79 -13.77 -0.46
N PRO A 539 6.36 -14.95 -0.97
CA PRO A 539 7.20 -16.14 -0.96
C PRO A 539 8.47 -15.97 -1.81
N TRP A 540 8.43 -15.21 -2.91
CA TRP A 540 9.64 -14.85 -3.66
C TRP A 540 10.64 -14.05 -2.83
N ALA A 541 10.18 -13.01 -2.13
CA ALA A 541 11.00 -12.18 -1.26
C ALA A 541 11.58 -13.00 -0.09
N GLY A 542 10.77 -13.90 0.49
CA GLY A 542 11.24 -14.85 1.51
C GLY A 542 12.37 -15.73 1.02
N ALA A 543 12.21 -16.36 -0.16
CA ALA A 543 13.23 -17.25 -0.73
C ALA A 543 14.50 -16.48 -1.13
N SER A 544 14.33 -15.27 -1.69
CA SER A 544 15.46 -14.42 -2.10
C SER A 544 16.25 -13.93 -0.89
N ALA A 545 15.58 -13.51 0.19
CA ALA A 545 16.24 -13.05 1.41
C ALA A 545 17.03 -14.17 2.13
N GLU A 546 16.54 -15.41 2.10
CA GLU A 546 17.28 -16.56 2.65
C GLU A 546 18.49 -16.95 1.78
N GLY A 547 18.46 -16.66 0.48
CA GLY A 547 19.54 -16.95 -0.46
C GLY A 547 20.73 -15.99 -0.41
N ILE A 548 20.67 -14.92 0.39
CA ILE A 548 21.73 -13.90 0.44
C ILE A 548 22.98 -14.48 1.11
N HIS A 549 24.13 -14.32 0.45
CA HIS A 549 25.43 -14.61 1.05
C HIS A 549 25.82 -13.50 2.05
N LEU A 550 26.03 -13.87 3.32
CA LEU A 550 26.27 -12.90 4.40
C LEU A 550 27.71 -12.97 4.93
N THR A 551 28.37 -11.81 4.97
CA THR A 551 29.63 -11.61 5.70
C THR A 551 29.44 -11.87 7.21
N PRO A 552 30.53 -12.12 7.99
CA PRO A 552 30.42 -12.33 9.43
C PRO A 552 29.66 -11.20 10.17
N LEU A 553 29.97 -9.94 9.86
CA LEU A 553 29.29 -8.78 10.44
C LEU A 553 27.79 -8.79 10.12
N ARG A 554 27.42 -9.08 8.86
CA ARG A 554 26.02 -9.14 8.44
C ARG A 554 25.27 -10.32 9.07
N ARG A 555 25.94 -11.43 9.36
CA ARG A 555 25.36 -12.54 10.14
C ARG A 555 25.08 -12.13 11.58
N ALA A 556 26.02 -11.46 12.23
CA ALA A 556 25.83 -10.90 13.57
C ALA A 556 24.67 -9.89 13.59
N TYR A 557 24.64 -8.97 12.63
CA TYR A 557 23.54 -8.00 12.48
C TYR A 557 22.19 -8.69 12.22
N ARG A 558 22.13 -9.72 11.37
CA ARG A 558 20.88 -10.46 11.08
C ARG A 558 20.28 -11.09 12.34
N ALA A 559 21.13 -11.57 13.26
CA ALA A 559 20.73 -12.15 14.54
C ALA A 559 20.41 -11.11 15.64
N SER A 560 20.76 -9.84 15.42
CA SER A 560 20.58 -8.77 16.41
C SER A 560 19.12 -8.51 16.78
N ALA A 561 18.91 -7.86 17.92
CA ALA A 561 17.59 -7.41 18.34
C ALA A 561 16.98 -6.39 17.36
N GLN A 562 17.80 -5.51 16.79
CA GLN A 562 17.39 -4.52 15.77
C GLN A 562 16.79 -5.20 14.52
N SER A 563 17.44 -6.26 14.01
CA SER A 563 16.97 -7.04 12.85
C SER A 563 15.76 -7.93 13.18
N THR A 564 15.79 -8.61 14.33
CA THR A 564 14.76 -9.57 14.71
C THR A 564 13.51 -8.93 15.31
N GLY A 565 13.57 -7.65 15.70
CA GLY A 565 12.49 -6.91 16.34
C GLY A 565 12.04 -7.48 17.69
N VAL A 566 12.86 -8.32 18.33
CA VAL A 566 12.60 -8.86 19.67
C VAL A 566 12.71 -7.73 20.69
N ARG A 567 11.75 -7.58 21.60
CA ARG A 567 11.76 -6.60 22.69
C ARG A 567 11.37 -7.25 24.02
N PRO A 568 11.73 -6.68 25.19
CA PRO A 568 11.30 -7.18 26.49
C PRO A 568 9.78 -7.11 26.62
N GLY A 569 9.14 -8.13 27.20
CA GLY A 569 7.70 -8.12 27.51
C GLY A 569 6.72 -8.31 26.34
N SER A 570 7.19 -8.57 25.10
CA SER A 570 6.27 -8.85 23.99
C SER A 570 5.65 -10.25 24.11
N GLY A 571 4.49 -10.34 24.76
CA GLY A 571 3.63 -11.52 24.69
C GLY A 571 3.25 -11.81 23.22
N ALA A 572 3.33 -13.09 22.84
CA ALA A 572 2.86 -13.52 21.52
C ALA A 572 1.33 -13.50 21.53
N GLU A 573 0.71 -12.49 20.92
CA GLU A 573 -0.70 -12.61 20.58
C GLU A 573 -0.84 -13.61 19.43
N THR A 574 -1.88 -14.43 19.42
CA THR A 574 -2.13 -15.48 18.42
C THR A 574 -3.50 -15.30 17.79
N LEU A 575 -3.79 -14.13 17.20
CA LEU A 575 -5.08 -13.89 16.56
C LEU A 575 -4.94 -13.06 15.26
N ALA A 576 -4.65 -13.73 14.15
CA ALA A 576 -4.99 -13.25 12.79
C ALA A 576 -5.07 -14.41 11.79
N VAL A 577 -4.33 -15.49 12.07
CA VAL A 577 -4.33 -16.72 11.28
C VAL A 577 -5.72 -17.38 11.21
N PRO A 578 -6.55 -17.45 12.27
CA PRO A 578 -7.83 -18.17 12.19
C PRO A 578 -8.87 -17.50 11.28
N VAL A 579 -8.94 -16.17 11.22
CA VAL A 579 -9.97 -15.45 10.43
C VAL A 579 -9.62 -15.43 8.94
N ALA A 580 -8.34 -15.19 8.61
CA ALA A 580 -7.86 -15.27 7.23
C ALA A 580 -7.90 -16.72 6.71
N LEU A 581 -7.51 -17.71 7.54
CA LEU A 581 -7.68 -19.12 7.20
C LEU A 581 -9.16 -19.51 7.13
N ALA A 582 -10.05 -18.98 7.97
CA ALA A 582 -11.48 -19.30 7.90
C ALA A 582 -12.13 -18.72 6.64
N LEU A 583 -11.81 -17.48 6.26
CA LEU A 583 -12.29 -16.87 5.02
C LEU A 583 -11.76 -17.63 3.80
N VAL A 584 -10.47 -18.00 3.81
CA VAL A 584 -9.90 -18.75 2.69
C VAL A 584 -10.35 -20.22 2.68
N ALA A 585 -10.50 -20.88 3.84
CA ALA A 585 -11.03 -22.24 3.93
C ALA A 585 -12.51 -22.29 3.55
N LEU A 586 -13.30 -21.26 3.87
CA LEU A 586 -14.68 -21.12 3.41
C LEU A 586 -14.72 -20.98 1.88
N VAL A 587 -13.85 -20.14 1.32
CA VAL A 587 -13.73 -19.98 -0.14
C VAL A 587 -13.27 -21.28 -0.80
N LEU A 588 -12.24 -21.96 -0.27
CA LEU A 588 -11.74 -23.25 -0.76
C LEU A 588 -12.75 -24.40 -0.61
N MET A 589 -13.49 -24.48 0.50
CA MET A 589 -14.55 -25.47 0.70
C MET A 589 -15.68 -25.27 -0.32
N VAL A 590 -16.09 -24.02 -0.54
CA VAL A 590 -17.09 -23.71 -1.56
C VAL A 590 -16.55 -24.07 -2.95
N PHE A 591 -15.30 -23.72 -3.26
CA PHE A 591 -14.66 -24.08 -4.54
C PHE A 591 -14.55 -25.60 -4.77
N LEU A 592 -14.12 -26.37 -3.77
CA LEU A 592 -13.98 -27.83 -3.87
C LEU A 592 -15.34 -28.53 -3.97
N SER A 593 -16.38 -28.01 -3.30
CA SER A 593 -17.74 -28.54 -3.38
C SER A 593 -18.40 -28.31 -4.74
N ILE A 594 -17.97 -27.30 -5.50
CA ILE A 594 -18.49 -26.93 -6.83
C ILE A 594 -17.68 -27.57 -7.98
N ALA A 595 -16.45 -28.01 -7.71
CA ALA A 595 -15.61 -28.71 -8.69
C ALA A 595 -15.91 -30.21 -8.81
N ALA A 596 -16.78 -30.77 -7.95
CA ALA A 596 -17.27 -32.13 -8.11
C ALA A 596 -18.16 -32.23 -9.37
N PRO A 597 -17.95 -33.23 -10.24
CA PRO A 597 -18.85 -33.47 -11.36
C PRO A 597 -20.26 -33.76 -10.84
N PRO A 598 -21.33 -33.36 -11.55
CA PRO A 598 -22.70 -33.65 -11.12
C PRO A 598 -22.87 -35.17 -10.93
N PRO A 599 -23.64 -35.61 -9.92
CA PRO A 599 -23.92 -37.03 -9.75
C PRO A 599 -24.57 -37.58 -11.03
N PRO A 600 -24.26 -38.82 -11.44
CA PRO A 600 -24.92 -39.42 -12.58
C PRO A 600 -26.43 -39.41 -12.36
N PRO A 601 -27.24 -39.16 -13.41
CA PRO A 601 -28.68 -39.08 -13.27
C PRO A 601 -29.22 -40.36 -12.63
N GLU A 602 -30.01 -40.22 -11.56
CA GLU A 602 -30.67 -41.34 -10.93
C GLU A 602 -31.58 -42.05 -11.95
N PRO A 603 -31.58 -43.39 -12.01
CA PRO A 603 -32.51 -44.13 -12.85
C PRO A 603 -33.94 -43.79 -12.41
N GLY A 604 -34.69 -43.17 -13.31
CA GLY A 604 -35.99 -42.57 -13.02
C GLY A 604 -36.94 -43.50 -12.28
N SER A 605 -37.54 -42.99 -11.21
CA SER A 605 -38.70 -43.59 -10.56
C SER A 605 -39.88 -43.52 -11.52
N SER A 606 -40.26 -44.69 -12.03
CA SER A 606 -41.50 -44.88 -12.78
C SER A 606 -42.68 -44.48 -11.90
N GLY A 607 -43.42 -43.47 -12.37
CA GLY A 607 -44.68 -43.06 -11.76
C GLY A 607 -45.66 -44.24 -11.67
N GLN A 608 -46.23 -44.41 -10.48
CA GLN A 608 -47.31 -45.33 -10.21
C GLN A 608 -48.50 -45.02 -11.14
N ALA A 609 -48.80 -45.95 -12.05
CA ALA A 609 -50.08 -46.02 -12.73
C ALA A 609 -51.02 -46.95 -11.94
N ALA A 610 -52.24 -46.46 -11.68
CA ALA A 610 -53.31 -47.22 -11.03
C ALA A 610 -53.78 -48.41 -11.90
N PRO A 611 -54.33 -49.49 -11.29
CA PRO A 611 -54.54 -50.75 -11.99
C PRO A 611 -55.88 -50.75 -12.75
N VAL A 612 -55.87 -51.11 -14.03
CA VAL A 612 -57.06 -51.53 -14.77
C VAL A 612 -56.73 -52.79 -15.57
N THR A 613 -57.35 -53.88 -15.11
CA THR A 613 -57.65 -55.18 -15.70
C THR A 613 -57.32 -55.44 -17.18
N SER A 614 -56.58 -56.52 -17.42
CA SER A 614 -56.48 -57.28 -18.69
C SER A 614 -57.84 -57.89 -19.08
N PRO A 615 -58.04 -58.29 -20.36
CA PRO A 615 -57.63 -59.66 -20.71
C PRO A 615 -57.17 -59.91 -22.17
N HIS A 616 -56.39 -61.00 -22.29
CA HIS A 616 -56.16 -61.87 -23.46
C HIS A 616 -55.27 -61.43 -24.65
N GLY A 617 -54.31 -62.31 -24.98
CA GLY A 617 -53.91 -62.59 -26.37
C GLY A 617 -52.41 -62.57 -26.70
N THR A 618 -51.65 -63.57 -26.27
CA THR A 618 -50.38 -64.03 -26.87
C THR A 618 -50.62 -64.74 -28.22
N PRO A 619 -49.59 -65.15 -29.00
CA PRO A 619 -48.20 -64.68 -29.12
C PRO A 619 -47.67 -64.60 -30.59
N SER A 620 -46.38 -64.28 -30.72
CA SER A 620 -45.39 -65.04 -31.53
C SER A 620 -44.86 -64.45 -32.85
N ALA A 621 -43.52 -64.43 -32.90
CA ALA A 621 -42.60 -64.65 -34.03
C ALA A 621 -42.01 -63.45 -34.79
N SER A 622 -40.78 -63.09 -34.41
CA SER A 622 -39.65 -62.73 -35.29
C SER A 622 -39.38 -63.83 -36.35
N PRO A 623 -38.58 -63.64 -37.43
CA PRO A 623 -37.48 -62.68 -37.58
C PRO A 623 -37.30 -61.99 -38.96
N SER A 624 -36.35 -61.04 -38.97
CA SER A 624 -35.54 -60.46 -40.06
C SER A 624 -35.22 -61.39 -41.25
N PRO A 625 -34.75 -60.93 -42.45
CA PRO A 625 -33.91 -59.74 -42.68
C PRO A 625 -34.13 -58.92 -44.00
N SER A 626 -33.42 -57.79 -44.07
CA SER A 626 -33.10 -56.90 -45.22
C SER A 626 -32.58 -57.65 -46.48
N PRO A 627 -32.30 -57.05 -47.68
CA PRO A 627 -32.13 -55.60 -48.01
C PRO A 627 -32.61 -55.08 -49.41
N SER A 628 -32.83 -53.76 -49.53
CA SER A 628 -32.58 -52.85 -50.70
C SER A 628 -33.20 -53.14 -52.11
N PRO A 629 -33.09 -52.24 -53.12
CA PRO A 629 -33.43 -50.80 -53.20
C PRO A 629 -34.24 -50.40 -54.48
N SER A 630 -34.84 -49.19 -54.47
CA SER A 630 -35.12 -48.29 -55.63
C SER A 630 -36.17 -48.71 -56.70
N PRO A 631 -36.61 -47.84 -57.66
CA PRO A 631 -37.05 -46.43 -57.55
C PRO A 631 -38.28 -46.04 -58.44
N SER A 632 -38.85 -44.85 -58.18
CA SER A 632 -39.53 -43.92 -59.14
C SER A 632 -40.87 -44.35 -59.82
N PRO A 633 -41.51 -43.49 -60.65
CA PRO A 633 -42.21 -42.24 -60.32
C PRO A 633 -43.58 -42.12 -61.05
N SER A 634 -44.39 -41.10 -60.74
CA SER A 634 -45.43 -40.46 -61.58
C SER A 634 -46.50 -39.85 -60.65
N SER A 635 -47.25 -38.80 -60.93
CA SER A 635 -47.23 -37.65 -61.84
C SER A 635 -48.61 -36.99 -61.68
N SER A 636 -48.74 -35.67 -61.86
CA SER A 636 -50.01 -34.94 -62.11
C SER A 636 -50.99 -34.89 -60.91
N SER A 637 -51.76 -33.82 -60.63
CA SER A 637 -52.15 -32.63 -61.37
C SER A 637 -52.79 -31.61 -60.40
N LEU A 638 -52.61 -30.33 -60.69
CA LEU A 638 -53.40 -29.15 -60.24
C LEU A 638 -54.84 -29.21 -60.86
N PRO A 639 -55.85 -28.37 -60.52
CA PRO A 639 -55.72 -26.95 -60.13
C PRO A 639 -56.79 -26.29 -59.19
N SER A 640 -56.46 -25.03 -58.82
CA SER A 640 -57.28 -23.81 -58.64
C SER A 640 -58.56 -23.77 -57.77
N ALA A 641 -58.62 -22.79 -56.85
CA ALA A 641 -59.42 -21.55 -56.95
C ALA A 641 -59.75 -20.95 -55.55
N SER A 642 -59.72 -19.61 -55.44
CA SER A 642 -60.07 -18.80 -54.25
C SER A 642 -61.50 -18.19 -54.36
N PRO A 643 -61.88 -17.18 -53.54
CA PRO A 643 -62.58 -17.12 -52.23
C PRO A 643 -64.05 -16.56 -52.42
N PRO A 644 -64.75 -15.73 -51.57
CA PRO A 644 -64.56 -15.18 -50.20
C PRO A 644 -65.87 -15.07 -49.31
N ALA A 645 -65.80 -14.25 -48.23
CA ALA A 645 -66.90 -13.57 -47.46
C ALA A 645 -67.59 -14.40 -46.32
N SER A 646 -68.09 -13.88 -45.19
CA SER A 646 -68.36 -12.51 -44.66
C SER A 646 -68.74 -12.54 -43.15
N ALA A 647 -68.35 -11.46 -42.43
CA ALA A 647 -69.07 -10.60 -41.47
C ALA A 647 -69.93 -11.11 -40.28
N SER A 648 -69.80 -10.45 -39.11
CA SER A 648 -70.87 -10.04 -38.15
C SER A 648 -70.31 -9.23 -36.92
N PRO A 649 -71.11 -8.43 -36.17
CA PRO A 649 -70.81 -7.00 -35.98
C PRO A 649 -70.83 -6.42 -34.54
N SER A 650 -70.32 -5.17 -34.45
CA SER A 650 -70.61 -3.97 -33.61
C SER A 650 -71.38 -4.01 -32.27
N GLY A 651 -70.87 -3.24 -31.30
CA GLY A 651 -71.63 -2.53 -30.25
C GLY A 651 -70.78 -1.48 -29.50
N SER A 652 -71.27 -0.25 -29.36
CA SER A 652 -70.63 0.98 -28.80
C SER A 652 -71.66 1.69 -27.86
N PRO A 653 -71.50 2.90 -27.23
CA PRO A 653 -70.37 3.63 -26.59
C PRO A 653 -70.76 4.29 -25.18
N PRO A 654 -70.49 5.58 -24.80
CA PRO A 654 -69.72 6.08 -23.60
C PRO A 654 -70.58 7.06 -22.69
N PRO A 655 -70.12 8.17 -21.98
CA PRO A 655 -68.79 8.75 -21.66
C PRO A 655 -68.54 9.34 -20.23
N GLY A 656 -67.25 9.62 -19.90
CA GLY A 656 -66.72 10.73 -19.05
C GLY A 656 -66.97 10.72 -17.54
N PRO A 657 -66.22 11.52 -16.74
CA PRO A 657 -65.14 12.48 -17.04
C PRO A 657 -63.71 11.94 -16.85
#